data_AF-A0A2V5JS05-F1
#
_entry.id   AF-A0A2V5JS05-F1
#
_cell.length_a   1.000
_cell.length_b   1.000
_cell.length_c   1.000
_cell.angle_alpha   90.00
_cell.angle_beta   90.00
_cell.angle_gamma   90.00
#
_symmetry.space_group_name_H-M   'P 1'
#
loop_
_entity.id
_entity.type
_entity.pdbx_description
1 polymer ?
#
loop_
_entity_poly.entity_id
_entity_poly.type
_entity_poly.pdbx_seq_one_letter_code
_entity_poly.pdbx_strand_id
1 'polypeptide(L)'
;MTRHSAFRIGSWAFGVGRFLLLFSFVRTAIAQESTGYGPPTSVPVERSTIARAALPPRNWIDQTQSEADAKSVGCLQCHQGVEPMHKAEQNVVLGCTDCHGGNPARGLKKEQAHILPRNKDFWKTSANPPNSNAWLNHESPEFIRFINPGDLRVAQQACGLCHGEIVRNVDHSMMNHGAMLWGAALYNNGAFYLKNYRFGQAYAADGSPLKLVNYTPVTPDDTRVHGILPFIEPLPRFNLSNPGNILRIFEKGGEKQLQLGLPTSEEPNGRPRNRLSERGLGTLNRTDPVFLGLQKTRLHDPLLGFFGSNDHPGDYRASGCSACHVVYANDRSPTNSGWWSRYGHQGLSFTADKTIPKNEEGHPIIHQFTRSVPSSQCMNCHMHQGNLFVNPYLGYTWWDQETDGEFMYPKKQHNPTDAELVGSTMINPEAAAARGSWSDKDFLDRVAELNPELKHTQFADYHGHGWVFRAIFKHDRKGNLLDLDDNKIGNDEPRKFAKAVHLKDVHLAHGMQCGDCHFDVDVHGNGMLYGEPRNATTITCVDCHGTIDKRPTLITSGNAGQIDLLNTSNTPFGARFVWEGNKLWQQSSMSPDIRWEIPQTIDTIDPLSSHYNPKSAYAKTLQRDGKTWGSVPTESKQRCARLAHDNTAMDCQICHTSWATSCFGCHLPMKANQRVPQNKFEGVTDRNFTTYNPQVVRDDVFMLGIDGTVKKNRMAVIRSSSAVVVSSQNANREWVYSQQQTFSSEGYSGQAFNPHFPHTTSSVGTT
;
A
#
# COMPACT_ATOMS: atom_id res chain seq x y z
N MET A 1 27.32 0.78 64.28
CA MET A 1 27.10 1.63 65.48
C MET A 1 25.73 2.28 65.35
N THR A 2 24.93 2.35 66.43
CA THR A 2 23.82 3.32 66.72
C THR A 2 22.83 3.71 65.59
N ARG A 3 21.48 3.78 65.69
CA ARG A 3 20.38 3.62 66.69
C ARG A 3 19.07 3.57 65.82
N HIS A 4 17.86 3.19 66.24
CA HIS A 4 17.32 2.81 67.55
C HIS A 4 16.07 1.89 67.47
N SER A 5 15.59 1.51 68.66
CA SER A 5 14.31 0.94 69.15
C SER A 5 12.99 1.67 68.81
N ALA A 6 11.76 1.19 69.09
CA ALA A 6 11.15 -0.15 69.36
C ALA A 6 9.64 0.02 69.76
N PHE A 7 8.86 -1.08 69.82
CA PHE A 7 7.56 -1.24 70.54
C PHE A 7 6.32 -0.43 70.03
N ARG A 8 5.03 -0.78 70.31
CA ARG A 8 4.41 -1.90 71.06
C ARG A 8 2.98 -2.23 70.59
N ILE A 9 2.67 -3.53 70.62
CA ILE A 9 1.40 -4.26 70.92
C ILE A 9 0.13 -3.43 71.25
N GLY A 10 -1.01 -3.85 70.68
CA GLY A 10 -2.37 -3.62 71.20
C GLY A 10 -3.34 -4.72 70.74
N SER A 11 -3.87 -5.52 71.68
CA SER A 11 -4.74 -6.70 71.42
C SER A 11 -6.26 -6.37 71.53
N TRP A 12 -7.07 -7.42 71.67
CA TRP A 12 -8.50 -7.55 72.09
C TRP A 12 -9.42 -8.04 70.94
N ALA A 13 -9.96 -9.27 70.94
CA ALA A 13 -10.94 -9.90 71.87
C ALA A 13 -12.39 -9.43 71.57
N PHE A 14 -13.46 -10.26 71.54
CA PHE A 14 -13.66 -11.72 71.70
C PHE A 14 -15.11 -12.07 71.22
N GLY A 15 -15.47 -13.36 71.08
CA GLY A 15 -16.88 -13.83 71.13
C GLY A 15 -17.53 -14.33 69.82
N VAL A 16 -18.35 -15.40 69.73
CA VAL A 16 -18.49 -16.75 70.33
C VAL A 16 -19.89 -17.32 69.96
N GLY A 17 -20.00 -18.63 69.66
CA GLY A 17 -21.28 -19.35 69.39
C GLY A 17 -21.36 -19.94 67.97
N ARG A 18 -21.28 -21.25 67.64
CA ARG A 18 -21.64 -22.54 68.31
C ARG A 18 -23.16 -22.68 68.56
N PHE A 19 -23.88 -23.77 68.20
CA PHE A 19 -23.55 -25.08 67.58
C PHE A 19 -24.84 -25.86 67.16
N LEU A 20 -24.72 -27.10 66.62
CA LEU A 20 -25.78 -28.16 66.41
C LEU A 20 -26.74 -27.98 65.20
N LEU A 21 -27.21 -29.00 64.45
CA LEU A 21 -26.94 -30.46 64.25
C LEU A 21 -27.32 -30.76 62.76
N LEU A 22 -26.50 -31.42 61.92
CA LEU A 22 -26.27 -32.88 61.79
C LEU A 22 -27.53 -33.73 61.46
N PHE A 23 -27.62 -34.28 60.23
CA PHE A 23 -27.55 -35.73 59.96
C PHE A 23 -27.57 -36.06 58.45
N SER A 24 -26.45 -36.62 57.97
CA SER A 24 -26.34 -37.78 57.04
C SER A 24 -26.86 -37.72 55.58
N PHE A 25 -26.27 -38.45 54.63
CA PHE A 25 -25.26 -39.53 54.67
C PHE A 25 -24.53 -39.67 53.31
N VAL A 26 -23.31 -40.25 53.30
CA VAL A 26 -22.67 -40.97 52.16
C VAL A 26 -22.26 -40.09 50.95
N ARG A 27 -21.00 -40.03 50.47
CA ARG A 27 -19.76 -40.78 50.80
C ARG A 27 -18.51 -40.03 50.27
N THR A 28 -17.39 -40.08 51.02
CA THR A 28 -15.96 -40.16 50.59
C THR A 28 -15.42 -39.30 49.42
N ALA A 29 -14.25 -38.64 49.49
CA ALA A 29 -13.27 -38.55 50.57
C ALA A 29 -12.37 -37.29 50.46
N ILE A 30 -12.21 -36.64 51.61
CA ILE A 30 -11.00 -36.05 52.21
C ILE A 30 -9.68 -36.22 51.42
N ALA A 31 -9.14 -35.10 50.91
CA ALA A 31 -7.84 -34.50 51.27
C ALA A 31 -7.44 -33.47 50.18
N GLN A 32 -6.71 -32.38 50.43
CA GLN A 32 -6.53 -31.53 51.62
C GLN A 32 -5.92 -30.21 51.09
N GLU A 33 -6.33 -29.05 51.62
CA GLU A 33 -5.84 -27.75 51.13
C GLU A 33 -4.39 -27.47 51.55
N SER A 34 -3.59 -26.92 50.62
CA SER A 34 -2.73 -25.77 50.93
C SER A 34 -2.31 -25.02 49.65
N THR A 35 -2.88 -23.82 49.45
CA THR A 35 -2.21 -22.61 48.97
C THR A 35 -0.90 -22.75 48.16
N GLY A 36 -0.98 -22.59 46.84
CA GLY A 36 0.19 -22.43 45.95
C GLY A 36 -0.24 -22.29 44.49
N TYR A 37 0.44 -21.43 43.74
CA TYR A 37 0.16 -21.08 42.33
C TYR A 37 -0.33 -22.23 41.41
N GLY A 38 -1.60 -22.14 40.99
CA GLY A 38 -2.11 -22.54 39.67
C GLY A 38 -2.01 -24.01 39.20
N PRO A 39 -3.09 -24.81 39.33
CA PRO A 39 -3.32 -26.03 38.57
C PRO A 39 -4.29 -25.78 37.39
N PRO A 40 -4.62 -26.79 36.56
CA PRO A 40 -3.81 -27.33 35.47
C PRO A 40 -4.35 -26.91 34.08
N THR A 41 -3.45 -26.64 33.13
CA THR A 41 -3.82 -26.29 31.75
C THR A 41 -4.20 -27.52 30.91
N SER A 42 -5.39 -28.07 31.12
CA SER A 42 -6.18 -28.78 30.08
C SER A 42 -7.55 -29.19 30.61
N VAL A 43 -8.61 -28.66 29.99
CA VAL A 43 -9.95 -29.24 30.02
C VAL A 43 -10.08 -30.16 28.79
N PRO A 44 -10.74 -31.33 28.88
CA PRO A 44 -10.93 -32.21 27.72
C PRO A 44 -11.69 -31.53 26.57
N VAL A 45 -11.44 -32.00 25.34
CA VAL A 45 -12.02 -31.42 24.12
C VAL A 45 -13.51 -31.73 24.01
N GLU A 46 -14.35 -30.78 24.44
CA GLU A 46 -15.72 -30.67 23.95
C GLU A 46 -15.76 -29.81 22.66
N ARG A 47 -16.72 -30.11 21.79
CA ARG A 47 -16.87 -29.45 20.47
C ARG A 47 -16.92 -27.93 20.62
N SER A 48 -16.24 -27.24 19.69
CA SER A 48 -16.18 -25.77 19.60
C SER A 48 -17.51 -25.08 20.00
N THR A 49 -17.46 -24.39 21.14
CA THR A 49 -18.53 -23.53 21.65
C THR A 49 -18.31 -22.06 21.26
N ILE A 50 -17.48 -21.80 20.25
CA ILE A 50 -17.45 -20.48 19.60
C ILE A 50 -18.83 -20.30 18.93
N ALA A 51 -19.70 -19.57 19.62
CA ALA A 51 -20.88 -19.01 18.98
C ALA A 51 -20.39 -18.26 17.73
N ARG A 52 -20.95 -18.61 16.56
CA ARG A 52 -20.79 -17.77 15.36
C ARG A 52 -20.98 -16.32 15.81
N ALA A 53 -20.01 -15.44 15.51
CA ALA A 53 -20.23 -14.01 15.65
C ALA A 53 -21.59 -13.72 15.03
N ALA A 54 -22.54 -13.26 15.86
CA ALA A 54 -23.92 -13.18 15.45
C ALA A 54 -23.96 -12.35 14.17
N LEU A 55 -24.67 -12.84 13.14
CA LEU A 55 -24.98 -11.98 12.00
C LEU A 55 -25.57 -10.70 12.58
N PRO A 56 -25.07 -9.52 12.20
CA PRO A 56 -25.56 -8.28 12.77
C PRO A 56 -27.09 -8.28 12.67
N PRO A 57 -27.81 -7.88 13.74
CA PRO A 57 -29.26 -7.79 13.66
C PRO A 57 -29.66 -6.92 12.46
N ARG A 58 -30.86 -7.17 11.93
CA ARG A 58 -31.44 -6.51 10.76
C ARG A 58 -31.00 -5.04 10.73
N ASN A 59 -30.37 -4.64 9.63
CA ASN A 59 -29.50 -3.45 9.57
C ASN A 59 -30.14 -2.17 10.17
N TRP A 60 -29.33 -1.20 10.61
CA TRP A 60 -29.79 0.02 11.29
C TRP A 60 -30.80 0.87 10.47
N ILE A 61 -30.90 0.63 9.16
CA ILE A 61 -32.05 1.03 8.34
C ILE A 61 -33.12 -0.06 8.46
N ASP A 62 -34.02 0.08 9.44
CA ASP A 62 -35.17 -0.82 9.61
C ASP A 62 -36.18 -0.59 8.47
N GLN A 63 -36.03 -1.37 7.39
CA GLN A 63 -36.95 -1.37 6.26
C GLN A 63 -37.32 -2.78 5.81
N THR A 64 -38.52 -2.90 5.26
CA THR A 64 -39.05 -4.11 4.65
C THR A 64 -38.52 -4.32 3.23
N GLN A 65 -38.57 -5.55 2.73
CA GLN A 65 -38.23 -5.84 1.33
C GLN A 65 -39.08 -5.02 0.36
N SER A 66 -40.37 -4.86 0.64
CA SER A 66 -41.29 -4.04 -0.16
C SER A 66 -40.88 -2.56 -0.28
N GLU A 67 -40.22 -2.00 0.73
CA GLU A 67 -39.73 -0.62 0.70
C GLU A 67 -38.43 -0.52 -0.12
N ALA A 68 -37.51 -1.47 0.02
CA ALA A 68 -36.32 -1.58 -0.82
C ALA A 68 -36.67 -1.83 -2.31
N ASP A 69 -37.67 -2.67 -2.57
CA ASP A 69 -38.20 -2.92 -3.92
C ASP A 69 -38.80 -1.64 -4.51
N ALA A 70 -39.61 -0.89 -3.74
CA ALA A 70 -40.16 0.39 -4.17
C ALA A 70 -39.07 1.43 -4.50
N LYS A 71 -37.94 1.40 -3.78
CA LYS A 71 -36.71 2.19 -4.01
C LYS A 71 -35.81 1.66 -5.14
N SER A 72 -36.25 0.62 -5.85
CA SER A 72 -35.50 -0.01 -6.96
C SER A 72 -36.34 -0.17 -8.23
N VAL A 73 -37.67 -0.06 -8.11
CA VAL A 73 -38.62 -0.62 -9.08
C VAL A 73 -38.55 0.00 -10.48
N GLY A 74 -38.22 1.30 -10.59
CA GLY A 74 -37.98 1.98 -11.87
C GLY A 74 -36.58 1.71 -12.42
N CYS A 75 -35.56 1.70 -11.55
CA CYS A 75 -34.17 1.43 -11.91
C CYS A 75 -34.04 0.05 -12.59
N LEU A 76 -34.67 -0.97 -11.99
CA LEU A 76 -34.70 -2.35 -12.49
C LEU A 76 -35.52 -2.56 -13.77
N GLN A 77 -36.24 -1.54 -14.28
CA GLN A 77 -36.83 -1.63 -15.62
C GLN A 77 -35.75 -1.59 -16.72
N CYS A 78 -34.69 -0.81 -16.49
CA CYS A 78 -33.53 -0.69 -17.38
C CYS A 78 -32.40 -1.64 -16.96
N HIS A 79 -31.98 -1.57 -15.70
CA HIS A 79 -30.85 -2.30 -15.12
C HIS A 79 -31.23 -3.75 -14.74
N GLN A 80 -31.86 -4.46 -15.67
CA GLN A 80 -32.32 -5.84 -15.45
C GLN A 80 -31.13 -6.79 -15.33
N GLY A 81 -31.08 -7.53 -14.22
CA GLY A 81 -30.04 -8.53 -13.95
C GLY A 81 -28.80 -7.98 -13.24
N VAL A 82 -28.75 -6.68 -12.90
CA VAL A 82 -27.66 -6.12 -12.09
C VAL A 82 -27.47 -6.88 -10.78
N GLU A 83 -26.22 -7.10 -10.37
CA GLU A 83 -25.94 -7.83 -9.13
C GLU A 83 -26.29 -7.01 -7.88
N PRO A 84 -26.68 -7.69 -6.78
CA PRO A 84 -26.77 -7.05 -5.47
C PRO A 84 -25.39 -6.65 -4.97
N MET A 85 -25.25 -5.39 -4.57
CA MET A 85 -23.98 -4.86 -4.08
C MET A 85 -23.49 -5.60 -2.81
N HIS A 86 -24.40 -6.04 -1.96
CA HIS A 86 -24.08 -6.85 -0.77
C HIS A 86 -24.49 -8.31 -1.00
N LYS A 87 -23.50 -9.22 -1.08
CA LYS A 87 -23.74 -10.67 -1.21
C LYS A 87 -24.52 -11.28 -0.04
N ALA A 88 -24.56 -10.62 1.11
CA ALA A 88 -25.27 -11.03 2.31
C ALA A 88 -26.68 -10.39 2.42
N GLU A 89 -27.45 -10.43 1.33
CA GLU A 89 -28.79 -9.82 1.18
C GLU A 89 -29.75 -10.13 2.33
N GLN A 90 -29.64 -11.33 2.92
CA GLN A 90 -30.45 -11.78 4.06
C GLN A 90 -30.31 -10.89 5.31
N ASN A 91 -29.21 -10.15 5.43
CA ASN A 91 -28.90 -9.29 6.60
C ASN A 91 -29.01 -7.79 6.28
N VAL A 92 -28.99 -7.41 5.00
CA VAL A 92 -28.94 -6.02 4.52
C VAL A 92 -29.98 -5.84 3.41
N VAL A 93 -31.10 -5.22 3.76
CA VAL A 93 -32.20 -4.90 2.86
C VAL A 93 -32.04 -3.45 2.41
N LEU A 94 -31.67 -3.24 1.15
CA LEU A 94 -31.40 -1.93 0.54
C LEU A 94 -31.97 -1.87 -0.88
N GLY A 95 -32.58 -0.74 -1.24
CA GLY A 95 -32.95 -0.44 -2.62
C GLY A 95 -31.89 0.36 -3.37
N CYS A 96 -31.96 0.40 -4.70
CA CYS A 96 -30.99 1.14 -5.54
C CYS A 96 -30.79 2.58 -5.06
N THR A 97 -31.87 3.29 -4.76
CA THR A 97 -31.78 4.71 -4.37
C THR A 97 -31.36 4.94 -2.91
N ASP A 98 -31.29 3.90 -2.06
CA ASP A 98 -30.70 4.04 -0.72
C ASP A 98 -29.20 4.34 -0.83
N CYS A 99 -28.49 3.65 -1.72
CA CYS A 99 -27.07 3.90 -1.97
C CYS A 99 -26.86 5.05 -2.95
N HIS A 100 -27.50 5.02 -4.13
CA HIS A 100 -27.19 5.91 -5.25
C HIS A 100 -28.02 7.22 -5.27
N GLY A 101 -29.13 7.32 -4.54
CA GLY A 101 -30.13 8.37 -4.79
C GLY A 101 -30.77 8.21 -6.18
N GLY A 102 -31.19 9.31 -6.80
CA GLY A 102 -31.96 9.30 -8.05
C GLY A 102 -33.47 9.08 -7.82
N ASN A 103 -34.22 8.80 -8.89
CA ASN A 103 -35.67 8.63 -8.83
C ASN A 103 -36.10 7.20 -9.25
N PRO A 104 -36.70 6.41 -8.33
CA PRO A 104 -37.07 5.01 -8.59
C PRO A 104 -38.45 4.85 -9.23
N ALA A 105 -39.14 5.92 -9.62
CA ALA A 105 -40.48 5.80 -10.21
C ALA A 105 -40.46 5.07 -11.57
N ARG A 106 -41.53 4.34 -11.87
CA ARG A 106 -41.67 3.57 -13.11
C ARG A 106 -41.91 4.48 -14.33
N GLY A 107 -41.44 4.04 -15.49
CA GLY A 107 -41.71 4.67 -16.78
C GLY A 107 -40.94 5.96 -17.05
N LEU A 108 -39.93 6.27 -16.23
CA LEU A 108 -39.06 7.42 -16.41
C LEU A 108 -38.03 7.18 -17.53
N LYS A 109 -37.68 8.26 -18.23
CA LYS A 109 -36.48 8.29 -19.10
C LYS A 109 -35.21 8.39 -18.26
N LYS A 110 -34.06 8.05 -18.85
CA LYS A 110 -32.73 8.16 -18.21
C LYS A 110 -32.53 9.52 -17.54
N GLU A 111 -32.87 10.60 -18.23
CA GLU A 111 -32.68 11.99 -17.78
C GLU A 111 -33.61 12.40 -16.63
N GLN A 112 -34.63 11.59 -16.32
CA GLN A 112 -35.59 11.81 -15.24
C GLN A 112 -35.31 10.90 -14.03
N ALA A 113 -34.69 9.75 -14.26
CA ALA A 113 -34.32 8.77 -13.22
C ALA A 113 -32.91 9.02 -12.65
N HIS A 114 -31.96 9.38 -13.50
CA HIS A 114 -30.55 9.56 -13.14
C HIS A 114 -30.30 10.95 -12.54
N ILE A 115 -29.36 11.03 -11.62
CA ILE A 115 -28.68 12.29 -11.33
C ILE A 115 -27.71 12.56 -12.48
N LEU A 116 -27.71 13.78 -13.02
CA LEU A 116 -26.93 14.12 -14.21
C LEU A 116 -25.60 14.80 -13.83
N PRO A 117 -24.51 14.54 -14.58
CA PRO A 117 -23.23 15.20 -14.36
C PRO A 117 -23.31 16.69 -14.71
N ARG A 118 -22.48 17.49 -14.03
CA ARG A 118 -22.20 18.88 -14.39
C ARG A 118 -21.38 18.94 -15.68
N ASN A 119 -20.39 18.05 -15.86
CA ASN A 119 -19.51 18.05 -17.02
C ASN A 119 -19.80 16.88 -17.98
N LYS A 120 -20.78 17.08 -18.87
CA LYS A 120 -21.19 16.05 -19.86
C LYS A 120 -20.10 15.64 -20.85
N ASP A 121 -19.14 16.52 -21.14
CA ASP A 121 -18.02 16.20 -22.04
C ASP A 121 -17.05 15.19 -21.42
N PHE A 122 -17.05 15.07 -20.09
CA PHE A 122 -16.28 14.09 -19.35
C PHE A 122 -17.02 12.75 -19.22
N TRP A 123 -18.34 12.78 -19.04
CA TRP A 123 -19.21 11.62 -18.83
C TRP A 123 -19.93 11.15 -20.11
N LYS A 124 -19.15 10.68 -21.09
CA LYS A 124 -19.66 10.29 -22.42
C LYS A 124 -20.37 8.94 -22.46
N THR A 125 -19.93 7.99 -21.63
CA THR A 125 -20.44 6.61 -21.60
C THR A 125 -20.68 6.15 -20.15
N SER A 126 -20.88 4.85 -19.95
CA SER A 126 -21.06 4.23 -18.63
C SER A 126 -19.73 3.88 -17.92
N ALA A 127 -18.61 3.83 -18.65
CA ALA A 127 -17.31 3.51 -18.09
C ALA A 127 -16.81 4.58 -17.11
N ASN A 128 -15.93 4.21 -16.18
CA ASN A 128 -15.14 5.20 -15.45
C ASN A 128 -14.25 5.94 -16.47
N PRO A 129 -14.41 7.27 -16.62
CA PRO A 129 -13.68 8.02 -17.63
C PRO A 129 -12.18 8.02 -17.32
N PRO A 130 -11.33 7.76 -18.33
CA PRO A 130 -9.89 7.72 -18.15
C PRO A 130 -9.38 9.09 -17.68
N ASN A 131 -8.35 9.06 -16.84
CA ASN A 131 -7.62 10.25 -16.40
C ASN A 131 -8.48 11.32 -15.70
N SER A 132 -9.45 10.87 -14.89
CA SER A 132 -10.34 11.75 -14.12
C SER A 132 -9.62 12.76 -13.23
N ASN A 133 -8.65 12.33 -12.42
CA ASN A 133 -7.84 13.21 -11.58
C ASN A 133 -8.74 14.23 -10.82
N ALA A 134 -8.30 15.49 -10.74
CA ALA A 134 -9.05 16.59 -10.14
C ALA A 134 -10.40 16.94 -10.81
N TRP A 135 -10.75 16.41 -12.00
CA TRP A 135 -12.07 16.71 -12.62
C TRP A 135 -13.24 16.24 -11.75
N LEU A 136 -13.06 15.16 -11.00
CA LEU A 136 -14.08 14.62 -10.10
C LEU A 136 -14.44 15.59 -8.95
N ASN A 137 -13.54 16.52 -8.59
CA ASN A 137 -13.80 17.58 -7.61
C ASN A 137 -14.75 18.67 -8.13
N HIS A 138 -15.02 18.74 -9.43
CA HIS A 138 -15.93 19.74 -10.03
C HIS A 138 -17.37 19.23 -10.19
N GLU A 139 -17.60 17.92 -9.97
CA GLU A 139 -18.93 17.31 -9.99
C GLU A 139 -19.74 17.61 -8.72
N SER A 140 -21.04 17.31 -8.75
CA SER A 140 -21.89 17.44 -7.54
C SER A 140 -21.76 16.20 -6.64
N PRO A 141 -21.81 16.35 -5.30
CA PRO A 141 -21.79 15.20 -4.39
C PRO A 141 -22.95 14.24 -4.64
N GLU A 142 -24.11 14.74 -5.08
CA GLU A 142 -25.24 13.91 -5.48
C GLU A 142 -24.89 13.03 -6.69
N PHE A 143 -24.21 13.59 -7.70
CA PHE A 143 -23.76 12.82 -8.87
C PHE A 143 -22.64 11.84 -8.53
N ILE A 144 -21.67 12.26 -7.72
CA ILE A 144 -20.60 11.40 -7.19
C ILE A 144 -21.20 10.18 -6.48
N ARG A 145 -22.17 10.39 -5.58
CA ARG A 145 -22.91 9.32 -4.90
C ARG A 145 -23.69 8.44 -5.88
N PHE A 146 -24.30 9.04 -6.90
CA PHE A 146 -25.05 8.31 -7.91
C PHE A 146 -24.18 7.33 -8.72
N ILE A 147 -22.94 7.69 -9.04
CA ILE A 147 -22.02 6.79 -9.77
C ILE A 147 -21.19 5.88 -8.87
N ASN A 148 -20.77 6.35 -7.69
CA ASN A 148 -19.97 5.59 -6.74
C ASN A 148 -20.32 5.96 -5.28
N PRO A 149 -21.29 5.27 -4.66
CA PRO A 149 -21.64 5.47 -3.25
C PRO A 149 -20.47 5.22 -2.27
N GLY A 150 -19.44 4.48 -2.69
CA GLY A 150 -18.25 4.18 -1.89
C GLY A 150 -17.15 5.24 -1.93
N ASP A 151 -17.28 6.31 -2.71
CA ASP A 151 -16.32 7.41 -2.76
C ASP A 151 -16.25 8.17 -1.41
N LEU A 152 -15.05 8.44 -0.88
CA LEU A 152 -14.88 9.00 0.47
C LEU A 152 -15.56 10.36 0.65
N ARG A 153 -15.75 11.15 -0.42
CA ARG A 153 -16.48 12.43 -0.37
C ARG A 153 -17.97 12.27 0.00
N VAL A 154 -18.53 11.07 -0.15
CA VAL A 154 -19.97 10.77 0.06
C VAL A 154 -20.24 9.50 0.86
N ALA A 155 -19.22 8.69 1.16
CA ALA A 155 -19.35 7.41 1.86
C ALA A 155 -20.02 7.53 3.23
N GLN A 156 -19.85 8.65 3.93
CA GLN A 156 -20.57 8.90 5.19
C GLN A 156 -22.09 9.05 5.00
N GLN A 157 -22.55 9.55 3.85
CA GLN A 157 -23.97 9.67 3.51
C GLN A 157 -24.57 8.35 3.03
N ALA A 158 -23.82 7.57 2.23
CA ALA A 158 -24.33 6.34 1.62
C ALA A 158 -24.11 5.08 2.49
N CYS A 159 -22.97 4.98 3.18
CA CYS A 159 -22.54 3.80 3.94
C CYS A 159 -22.46 4.07 5.45
N GLY A 160 -22.28 5.34 5.86
CA GLY A 160 -21.96 5.72 7.24
C GLY A 160 -23.01 5.35 8.30
N LEU A 161 -24.25 5.04 7.91
CA LEU A 161 -25.27 4.50 8.81
C LEU A 161 -24.91 3.11 9.35
N CYS A 162 -24.28 2.25 8.55
CA CYS A 162 -23.87 0.90 8.99
C CYS A 162 -22.34 0.78 9.18
N HIS A 163 -21.55 1.63 8.51
CA HIS A 163 -20.09 1.53 8.46
C HIS A 163 -19.38 2.82 8.93
N GLY A 164 -20.04 3.71 9.67
CA GLY A 164 -19.50 5.02 10.06
C GLY A 164 -18.17 4.99 10.84
N GLU A 165 -17.83 3.89 11.52
CA GLU A 165 -16.50 3.72 12.09
C GLU A 165 -15.43 3.47 11.03
N ILE A 166 -15.66 2.53 10.12
CA ILE A 166 -14.76 2.22 9.00
C ILE A 166 -14.57 3.45 8.11
N VAL A 167 -15.65 4.20 7.82
CA VAL A 167 -15.58 5.44 7.02
C VAL A 167 -14.66 6.48 7.67
N ARG A 168 -14.78 6.71 8.98
CA ARG A 168 -13.88 7.63 9.73
C ARG A 168 -12.44 7.14 9.77
N ASN A 169 -12.23 5.83 9.89
CA ASN A 169 -10.88 5.26 9.91
C ASN A 169 -10.19 5.41 8.55
N VAL A 170 -10.90 5.13 7.46
CA VAL A 170 -10.38 5.21 6.08
C VAL A 170 -10.09 6.65 5.67
N ASP A 171 -10.89 7.62 6.10
CA ASP A 171 -10.63 9.05 5.82
C ASP A 171 -9.27 9.52 6.38
N HIS A 172 -8.87 8.99 7.54
CA HIS A 172 -7.57 9.27 8.15
C HIS A 172 -6.44 8.32 7.69
N SER A 173 -6.73 7.35 6.83
CA SER A 173 -5.74 6.40 6.32
C SER A 173 -4.76 7.04 5.32
N MET A 174 -3.52 6.56 5.27
CA MET A 174 -2.53 7.02 4.27
C MET A 174 -2.93 6.67 2.84
N MET A 175 -3.84 5.71 2.62
CA MET A 175 -4.39 5.41 1.31
C MET A 175 -5.36 6.50 0.82
N ASN A 176 -5.95 7.28 1.73
CA ASN A 176 -6.60 8.55 1.37
C ASN A 176 -5.55 9.66 1.17
N HIS A 177 -4.67 9.87 2.15
CA HIS A 177 -3.92 11.13 2.23
C HIS A 177 -2.49 11.16 1.67
N GLY A 178 -1.83 10.01 1.50
CA GLY A 178 -0.54 9.88 0.80
C GLY A 178 0.62 10.73 1.30
N ALA A 179 0.61 11.12 2.58
CA ALA A 179 1.63 12.01 3.13
C ALA A 179 3.04 11.41 3.09
N MET A 180 3.13 10.09 2.94
CA MET A 180 4.37 9.34 2.86
C MET A 180 5.28 9.79 1.71
N LEU A 181 4.77 9.82 0.46
CA LEU A 181 5.60 10.31 -0.64
C LEU A 181 5.97 11.77 -0.41
N TRP A 182 5.00 12.61 -0.02
CA TRP A 182 5.19 14.05 -0.04
C TRP A 182 6.17 14.52 1.04
N GLY A 183 6.06 13.99 2.25
CA GLY A 183 7.01 14.27 3.32
C GLY A 183 8.42 13.77 2.99
N ALA A 184 8.56 12.55 2.47
CA ALA A 184 9.85 12.02 2.03
C ALA A 184 10.44 12.86 0.89
N ALA A 185 9.65 13.19 -0.14
CA ALA A 185 10.10 14.00 -1.26
C ALA A 185 10.51 15.42 -0.83
N LEU A 186 9.71 16.10 0.00
CA LEU A 186 10.00 17.47 0.41
C LEU A 186 11.20 17.55 1.36
N TYR A 187 11.29 16.65 2.35
CA TYR A 187 12.40 16.66 3.32
C TYR A 187 13.73 16.24 2.69
N ASN A 188 13.76 15.15 1.91
CA ASN A 188 14.99 14.63 1.30
C ASN A 188 15.56 15.58 0.24
N ASN A 189 14.72 16.44 -0.36
CA ASN A 189 15.13 17.37 -1.41
C ASN A 189 15.23 18.83 -0.94
N GLY A 190 15.16 19.09 0.37
CA GLY A 190 15.42 20.42 0.93
C GLY A 190 14.24 21.38 0.90
N ALA A 191 13.14 21.00 0.23
CA ALA A 191 11.95 21.81 0.01
C ALA A 191 11.09 22.03 1.28
N PHE A 192 11.17 21.15 2.28
CA PHE A 192 10.50 21.38 3.57
C PHE A 192 11.24 20.75 4.76
N TYR A 193 11.42 21.54 5.82
CA TYR A 193 12.39 21.28 6.88
C TYR A 193 12.00 20.24 7.95
N LEU A 194 10.79 19.68 7.90
CA LEU A 194 10.32 18.72 8.91
C LEU A 194 10.40 17.27 8.42
N LYS A 195 11.06 16.42 9.21
CA LYS A 195 11.01 14.95 9.08
C LYS A 195 9.64 14.36 9.40
N ASN A 196 8.88 15.00 10.29
CA ASN A 196 7.49 14.62 10.55
C ASN A 196 6.62 15.18 9.42
N TYR A 197 5.97 14.29 8.66
CA TYR A 197 5.32 14.65 7.41
C TYR A 197 4.12 15.56 7.64
N ARG A 198 4.05 16.63 6.84
CA ARG A 198 3.14 17.76 7.07
C ARG A 198 2.00 17.86 6.06
N PHE A 199 2.22 17.36 4.85
CA PHE A 199 1.31 17.58 3.72
C PHE A 199 0.73 16.27 3.19
N GLY A 200 -0.53 16.32 2.76
CA GLY A 200 -1.28 15.21 2.16
C GLY A 200 -2.50 15.73 1.40
N GLN A 201 -3.23 14.85 0.72
CA GLN A 201 -4.49 15.18 0.06
C GLN A 201 -5.70 14.71 0.85
N ALA A 202 -6.77 15.49 0.85
CA ALA A 202 -8.09 15.11 1.32
C ALA A 202 -9.08 16.09 0.68
N TYR A 203 -10.32 15.65 0.48
CA TYR A 203 -11.31 16.38 -0.32
C TYR A 203 -12.66 16.35 0.38
N ALA A 204 -13.29 17.52 0.51
CA ALA A 204 -14.66 17.65 0.97
C ALA A 204 -15.66 17.23 -0.11
N ALA A 205 -16.94 17.12 0.26
CA ALA A 205 -18.03 16.75 -0.65
C ALA A 205 -18.17 17.66 -1.89
N ASP A 206 -17.73 18.91 -1.78
CA ASP A 206 -17.69 19.92 -2.85
C ASP A 206 -16.34 19.96 -3.62
N GLY A 207 -15.43 19.03 -3.34
CA GLY A 207 -14.08 18.99 -3.91
C GLY A 207 -13.06 19.88 -3.21
N SER A 208 -13.44 20.67 -2.20
CA SER A 208 -12.53 21.58 -1.49
C SER A 208 -11.40 20.83 -0.77
N PRO A 209 -10.13 21.28 -0.85
CA PRO A 209 -9.01 20.64 -0.14
C PRO A 209 -9.17 20.69 1.38
N LEU A 210 -9.00 19.56 2.06
CA LEU A 210 -9.17 19.44 3.51
C LEU A 210 -7.85 19.37 4.26
N LYS A 211 -7.80 20.05 5.41
CA LYS A 211 -6.84 19.79 6.48
C LYS A 211 -7.40 18.66 7.36
N LEU A 212 -6.73 17.51 7.38
CA LEU A 212 -7.06 16.42 8.29
C LEU A 212 -6.47 16.74 9.66
N VAL A 213 -7.29 16.66 10.70
CA VAL A 213 -6.87 16.82 12.10
C VAL A 213 -7.16 15.51 12.82
N ASN A 214 -6.22 15.04 13.63
CA ASN A 214 -6.40 13.82 14.39
C ASN A 214 -7.54 14.02 15.42
N TYR A 215 -8.43 13.03 15.56
CA TYR A 215 -9.61 13.12 16.41
C TYR A 215 -9.26 13.28 17.90
N THR A 216 -8.12 12.75 18.33
CA THR A 216 -7.59 12.90 19.68
C THR A 216 -6.39 13.86 19.68
N PRO A 217 -6.21 14.71 20.72
CA PRO A 217 -4.99 15.49 20.89
C PRO A 217 -3.75 14.60 20.92
N VAL A 218 -2.76 14.93 20.08
CA VAL A 218 -1.52 14.15 19.92
C VAL A 218 -0.38 14.86 20.64
N THR A 219 0.31 14.15 21.54
CA THR A 219 1.49 14.66 22.25
C THR A 219 2.78 14.48 21.43
N PRO A 220 3.87 15.19 21.76
CA PRO A 220 5.17 14.95 21.13
C PRO A 220 5.68 13.51 21.30
N ASP A 221 5.32 12.84 22.40
CA ASP A 221 5.69 11.44 22.63
C ASP A 221 4.88 10.46 21.79
N ASP A 222 3.61 10.73 21.51
CA ASP A 222 2.81 9.93 20.56
C ASP A 222 3.44 9.98 19.15
N THR A 223 3.88 11.16 18.70
CA THR A 223 4.60 11.28 17.43
C THR A 223 5.96 10.57 17.48
N ARG A 224 6.71 10.67 18.57
CA ARG A 224 8.07 10.11 18.70
C ARG A 224 8.09 8.59 18.85
N VAL A 225 7.13 8.02 19.58
CA VAL A 225 7.08 6.59 19.95
C VAL A 225 6.13 5.82 19.03
N HIS A 226 5.04 6.45 18.57
CA HIS A 226 4.01 5.80 17.75
C HIS A 226 3.90 6.38 16.34
N GLY A 227 4.65 7.42 15.97
CA GLY A 227 4.59 8.01 14.63
C GLY A 227 3.25 8.68 14.29
N ILE A 228 2.40 8.91 15.30
CA ILE A 228 1.08 9.51 15.15
C ILE A 228 1.26 11.01 14.90
N LEU A 229 0.62 11.53 13.86
CA LEU A 229 0.65 12.93 13.48
C LEU A 229 -0.55 13.69 14.09
N PRO A 230 -0.36 14.95 14.55
CA PRO A 230 -1.46 15.76 15.07
C PRO A 230 -2.43 16.22 13.96
N PHE A 231 -1.91 16.48 12.76
CA PHE A 231 -2.69 16.90 11.60
C PHE A 231 -1.85 16.85 10.31
N ILE A 232 -2.53 16.88 9.16
CA ILE A 232 -1.96 16.90 7.81
C ILE A 232 -2.67 18.01 7.01
N GLU A 233 -1.91 18.82 6.27
CA GLU A 233 -2.42 19.97 5.51
C GLU A 233 -2.41 19.73 3.99
N PRO A 234 -3.31 20.35 3.21
CA PRO A 234 -3.19 20.39 1.75
C PRO A 234 -1.81 20.93 1.33
N LEU A 235 -1.19 20.31 0.33
CA LEU A 235 0.07 20.81 -0.24
C LEU A 235 -0.17 22.17 -0.91
N PRO A 236 0.45 23.27 -0.46
CA PRO A 236 0.25 24.58 -1.04
C PRO A 236 0.69 24.62 -2.50
N ARG A 237 -0.03 25.38 -3.35
CA ARG A 237 0.31 25.57 -4.77
C ARG A 237 1.79 25.93 -4.92
N PHE A 238 2.50 25.29 -5.84
CA PHE A 238 3.95 25.48 -6.03
C PHE A 238 4.36 26.95 -6.27
N ASN A 239 3.46 27.79 -6.80
CA ASN A 239 3.68 29.23 -6.96
C ASN A 239 3.84 30.00 -5.63
N LEU A 240 3.39 29.43 -4.52
CA LEU A 240 3.58 29.95 -3.16
C LEU A 240 4.84 29.38 -2.49
N SER A 241 5.48 28.38 -3.11
CA SER A 241 6.72 27.79 -2.58
C SER A 241 7.92 28.67 -2.91
N ASN A 242 8.80 28.83 -1.92
CA ASN A 242 10.16 29.26 -2.15
C ASN A 242 11.01 28.01 -2.44
N PRO A 243 11.92 28.01 -3.43
CA PRO A 243 12.82 26.89 -3.65
C PRO A 243 13.69 26.66 -2.41
N GLY A 244 13.45 25.56 -1.69
CA GLY A 244 14.22 25.22 -0.48
C GLY A 244 15.63 24.75 -0.83
N ASN A 245 15.77 24.05 -1.96
CA ASN A 245 17.05 23.77 -2.57
C ASN A 245 17.51 24.95 -3.45
N ILE A 246 18.23 25.89 -2.84
CA ILE A 246 19.02 26.88 -3.57
C ILE A 246 20.27 26.18 -4.14
N LEU A 247 20.08 25.46 -5.26
CA LEU A 247 21.19 25.07 -6.13
C LEU A 247 22.00 26.33 -6.42
N ARG A 248 23.31 26.30 -6.09
CA ARG A 248 24.18 27.50 -6.05
C ARG A 248 24.58 28.00 -7.44
N ILE A 249 23.58 28.29 -8.27
CA ILE A 249 23.73 28.80 -9.63
C ILE A 249 23.88 30.31 -9.55
N PHE A 250 25.06 30.71 -9.08
CA PHE A 250 25.72 32.00 -9.33
C PHE A 250 24.86 33.27 -9.21
N GLU A 251 24.46 33.66 -8.00
CA GLU A 251 24.02 35.04 -7.78
C GLU A 251 25.19 36.02 -7.67
N LYS A 252 25.64 36.52 -8.82
CA LYS A 252 25.93 37.95 -8.99
C LYS A 252 25.76 38.41 -10.45
N GLY A 253 24.57 38.16 -10.99
CA GLY A 253 23.99 38.86 -12.14
C GLY A 253 23.02 39.96 -11.69
N GLY A 254 23.07 41.12 -12.34
CA GLY A 254 22.28 42.31 -12.00
C GLY A 254 21.52 42.90 -13.18
N GLU A 255 21.68 42.34 -14.37
CA GLU A 255 21.03 42.81 -15.60
C GLU A 255 19.63 42.19 -15.75
N LYS A 256 18.76 42.89 -16.49
CA LYS A 256 17.38 42.46 -16.70
C LYS A 256 17.29 41.35 -17.74
N GLN A 257 16.54 40.30 -17.43
CA GLN A 257 16.11 39.28 -18.40
C GLN A 257 15.53 39.92 -19.68
N LEU A 258 16.02 39.47 -20.84
CA LEU A 258 15.46 39.84 -22.14
C LEU A 258 14.05 39.26 -22.29
N GLN A 259 13.08 40.08 -22.70
CA GLN A 259 11.68 39.65 -22.87
C GLN A 259 11.45 38.84 -24.17
N LEU A 260 12.45 38.80 -25.06
CA LEU A 260 12.45 38.09 -26.34
C LEU A 260 13.75 37.28 -26.41
N GLY A 261 13.65 36.01 -26.79
CA GLY A 261 14.72 35.00 -26.70
C GLY A 261 15.87 35.15 -27.70
N LEU A 262 16.50 36.33 -27.74
CA LEU A 262 17.78 36.55 -28.38
C LEU A 262 18.88 36.28 -27.33
N PRO A 263 19.70 35.23 -27.47
CA PRO A 263 20.77 34.95 -26.51
C PRO A 263 21.87 36.01 -26.60
N THR A 264 22.42 36.41 -25.44
CA THR A 264 23.57 37.31 -25.37
C THR A 264 24.85 36.57 -25.78
N SER A 265 25.30 36.77 -27.02
CA SER A 265 26.49 36.13 -27.62
C SER A 265 27.82 36.40 -26.89
N GLU A 266 27.84 37.36 -25.96
CA GLU A 266 29.01 37.75 -25.16
C GLU A 266 28.89 37.34 -23.68
N GLU A 267 27.93 36.47 -23.31
CA GLU A 267 27.80 35.98 -21.94
C GLU A 267 28.93 34.97 -21.61
N PRO A 268 29.74 35.20 -20.55
CA PRO A 268 30.82 34.28 -20.23
C PRO A 268 30.30 32.97 -19.64
N ASN A 269 30.77 31.84 -20.17
CA ASN A 269 30.42 30.50 -19.70
C ASN A 269 30.54 30.38 -18.17
N GLY A 270 29.46 29.93 -17.51
CA GLY A 270 29.40 29.75 -16.06
C GLY A 270 29.32 31.05 -15.23
N ARG A 271 29.16 32.22 -15.86
CA ARG A 271 28.97 33.52 -15.17
C ARG A 271 27.76 34.27 -15.76
N PRO A 272 26.52 33.88 -15.40
CA PRO A 272 25.32 34.51 -15.94
C PRO A 272 25.26 35.99 -15.57
N ARG A 273 25.10 36.87 -16.57
CA ARG A 273 24.86 38.31 -16.40
C ARG A 273 23.44 38.57 -15.88
N ASN A 274 22.49 37.75 -16.34
CA ASN A 274 21.06 37.84 -16.04
C ASN A 274 20.66 36.98 -14.84
N ARG A 275 19.62 37.40 -14.11
CA ARG A 275 19.02 36.62 -13.03
C ARG A 275 18.08 35.54 -13.56
N LEU A 276 17.86 34.45 -12.81
CA LEU A 276 16.90 33.39 -13.15
C LEU A 276 15.42 33.83 -13.16
N SER A 277 15.11 34.97 -12.53
CA SER A 277 13.82 35.67 -12.56
C SER A 277 14.04 37.13 -12.17
N GLU A 278 13.28 38.03 -12.79
CA GLU A 278 13.13 39.45 -12.40
C GLU A 278 12.29 39.65 -11.14
N ARG A 279 11.46 38.65 -10.82
CA ARG A 279 10.54 38.68 -9.68
C ARG A 279 11.08 37.79 -8.57
N GLY A 280 10.51 37.93 -7.37
CA GLY A 280 10.92 37.19 -6.18
C GLY A 280 10.81 35.67 -6.28
N LEU A 281 11.17 34.98 -5.20
CA LEU A 281 10.97 33.54 -5.07
C LEU A 281 9.51 33.15 -5.36
N GLY A 282 9.28 31.98 -5.96
CA GLY A 282 7.96 31.52 -6.44
C GLY A 282 7.59 31.95 -7.87
N THR A 283 8.50 32.57 -8.63
CA THR A 283 8.18 33.14 -9.97
C THR A 283 9.13 32.70 -11.09
N LEU A 284 8.60 32.57 -12.32
CA LEU A 284 9.31 32.07 -13.50
C LEU A 284 10.06 30.75 -13.16
N ASN A 285 11.38 30.72 -13.32
CA ASN A 285 12.21 29.55 -13.03
C ASN A 285 12.62 29.44 -11.55
N ARG A 286 12.25 30.40 -10.68
CA ARG A 286 12.51 30.37 -9.22
C ARG A 286 11.35 29.70 -8.45
N THR A 287 10.84 28.59 -8.97
CA THR A 287 9.85 27.75 -8.27
C THR A 287 10.51 26.48 -7.77
N ASP A 288 9.95 25.85 -6.73
CA ASP A 288 10.50 24.59 -6.24
C ASP A 288 10.04 23.42 -7.15
N PRO A 289 10.95 22.72 -7.85
CA PRO A 289 10.59 21.64 -8.78
C PRO A 289 10.02 20.41 -8.05
N VAL A 290 10.25 20.27 -6.73
CA VAL A 290 9.71 19.18 -5.92
C VAL A 290 8.23 19.42 -5.64
N PHE A 291 7.85 20.64 -5.22
CA PHE A 291 6.43 21.01 -5.07
C PHE A 291 5.67 20.89 -6.40
N LEU A 292 6.26 21.36 -7.50
CA LEU A 292 5.67 21.22 -8.84
C LEU A 292 5.50 19.74 -9.23
N GLY A 293 6.53 18.92 -8.99
CA GLY A 293 6.50 17.49 -9.25
C GLY A 293 5.39 16.78 -8.48
N LEU A 294 5.22 17.08 -7.19
CA LEU A 294 4.16 16.50 -6.35
C LEU A 294 2.74 16.92 -6.76
N GLN A 295 2.56 18.02 -7.49
CA GLN A 295 1.25 18.50 -7.98
C GLN A 295 0.89 18.02 -9.38
N LYS A 296 1.88 17.56 -10.17
CA LYS A 296 1.71 17.24 -11.60
C LYS A 296 2.13 15.84 -12.04
N THR A 297 3.02 15.18 -11.31
CA THR A 297 3.40 13.79 -11.60
C THR A 297 2.43 12.83 -10.91
N ARG A 298 2.23 11.64 -11.48
CA ARG A 298 1.38 10.59 -10.91
C ARG A 298 2.14 9.57 -10.06
N LEU A 299 3.25 9.96 -9.43
CA LEU A 299 4.15 9.03 -8.74
C LEU A 299 3.51 8.34 -7.51
N HIS A 300 2.48 8.95 -6.92
CA HIS A 300 1.72 8.41 -5.78
C HIS A 300 0.22 8.69 -5.94
N ASP A 301 -0.25 8.61 -7.18
CA ASP A 301 -1.64 8.81 -7.57
C ASP A 301 -2.10 7.68 -8.50
N PRO A 302 -3.41 7.47 -8.63
CA PRO A 302 -4.45 8.13 -7.84
C PRO A 302 -4.55 7.48 -6.45
N LEU A 303 -4.95 8.25 -5.44
CA LEU A 303 -5.29 7.72 -4.09
C LEU A 303 -6.79 7.41 -3.99
N LEU A 304 -7.28 7.03 -2.80
CA LEU A 304 -8.70 6.71 -2.59
C LEU A 304 -9.65 7.88 -2.89
N GLY A 305 -9.17 9.13 -2.87
CA GLY A 305 -9.96 10.30 -3.25
C GLY A 305 -10.33 10.40 -4.74
N PHE A 306 -9.76 9.57 -5.63
CA PHE A 306 -10.03 9.57 -7.08
C PHE A 306 -10.15 8.15 -7.65
N PHE A 307 -10.73 8.02 -8.85
CA PHE A 307 -10.70 6.78 -9.62
C PHE A 307 -9.25 6.42 -10.02
N GLY A 308 -9.03 5.19 -10.48
CA GLY A 308 -7.80 4.81 -11.17
C GLY A 308 -7.57 5.66 -12.42
N SER A 309 -6.40 5.49 -13.05
CA SER A 309 -6.12 6.09 -14.36
C SER A 309 -7.14 5.59 -15.40
N ASN A 310 -7.57 4.32 -15.29
CA ASN A 310 -8.55 3.64 -16.14
C ASN A 310 -8.25 3.75 -17.65
N ASP A 311 -6.97 3.88 -18.03
CA ASP A 311 -6.50 3.99 -19.42
C ASP A 311 -5.50 2.91 -19.83
N HIS A 312 -5.05 2.05 -18.90
CA HIS A 312 -4.06 1.00 -19.15
C HIS A 312 -4.52 -0.38 -18.67
N PRO A 313 -4.06 -1.47 -19.33
CA PRO A 313 -4.31 -2.84 -18.88
C PRO A 313 -3.75 -3.03 -17.46
N GLY A 314 -4.60 -3.49 -16.54
CA GLY A 314 -4.25 -3.65 -15.13
C GLY A 314 -4.19 -2.36 -14.29
N ASP A 315 -4.84 -1.26 -14.72
CA ASP A 315 -4.94 0.00 -13.96
C ASP A 315 -6.39 0.50 -13.78
N TYR A 316 -7.35 -0.43 -13.72
CA TYR A 316 -8.77 -0.12 -13.63
C TYR A 316 -9.27 -0.19 -12.19
N ARG A 317 -9.86 0.90 -11.68
CA ARG A 317 -10.56 0.92 -10.38
C ARG A 317 -11.46 2.14 -10.20
N ALA A 318 -12.46 1.97 -9.34
CA ALA A 318 -13.24 3.07 -8.75
C ALA A 318 -12.47 3.78 -7.62
N SER A 319 -13.12 4.70 -6.89
CA SER A 319 -12.60 5.48 -5.76
C SER A 319 -13.14 4.99 -4.41
N GLY A 320 -12.53 5.43 -3.31
CA GLY A 320 -12.91 5.10 -1.94
C GLY A 320 -13.00 3.60 -1.66
N CYS A 321 -14.01 3.17 -0.91
CA CYS A 321 -14.21 1.75 -0.57
C CYS A 321 -14.31 0.85 -1.82
N SER A 322 -14.90 1.38 -2.90
CA SER A 322 -15.04 0.68 -4.18
C SER A 322 -13.73 0.48 -4.92
N ALA A 323 -12.67 1.23 -4.60
CA ALA A 323 -11.33 1.02 -5.16
C ALA A 323 -10.74 -0.36 -4.80
N CYS A 324 -11.10 -0.88 -3.61
CA CYS A 324 -10.61 -2.17 -3.11
C CYS A 324 -11.67 -3.26 -3.17
N HIS A 325 -12.91 -2.95 -2.77
CA HIS A 325 -13.95 -3.96 -2.57
C HIS A 325 -14.79 -4.28 -3.82
N VAL A 326 -14.76 -3.46 -4.87
CA VAL A 326 -15.33 -3.81 -6.18
C VAL A 326 -14.19 -4.19 -7.11
N VAL A 327 -14.21 -5.41 -7.65
CA VAL A 327 -13.07 -5.98 -8.39
C VAL A 327 -13.19 -5.68 -9.88
N TYR A 328 -12.07 -5.27 -10.47
CA TYR A 328 -11.89 -5.02 -11.90
C TYR A 328 -11.00 -6.11 -12.50
N ALA A 329 -11.16 -6.38 -13.80
CA ALA A 329 -10.33 -7.33 -14.53
C ALA A 329 -8.96 -6.68 -14.80
N ASN A 330 -7.96 -6.97 -13.96
CA ASN A 330 -6.67 -6.27 -13.95
C ASN A 330 -5.42 -7.14 -14.18
N ASP A 331 -5.51 -8.47 -14.13
CA ASP A 331 -4.33 -9.35 -14.29
C ASP A 331 -4.76 -10.80 -14.57
N ARG A 332 -4.30 -11.38 -15.68
CA ARG A 332 -4.51 -12.78 -16.12
C ARG A 332 -3.78 -13.80 -15.24
N SER A 333 -2.85 -13.39 -14.37
CA SER A 333 -2.08 -14.26 -13.49
C SER A 333 -2.94 -14.90 -12.38
N PRO A 334 -3.03 -16.25 -12.31
CA PRO A 334 -3.74 -16.93 -11.23
C PRO A 334 -3.12 -16.71 -9.84
N THR A 335 -1.81 -16.43 -9.73
CA THR A 335 -1.20 -16.14 -8.42
C THR A 335 -1.61 -14.77 -7.90
N ASN A 336 -1.79 -13.79 -8.79
CA ASN A 336 -2.00 -12.39 -8.42
C ASN A 336 -3.49 -12.03 -8.31
N SER A 337 -4.32 -12.70 -9.12
CA SER A 337 -5.79 -12.49 -9.20
C SER A 337 -6.60 -13.62 -8.58
N GLY A 338 -5.99 -14.75 -8.21
CA GLY A 338 -6.73 -15.94 -7.80
C GLY A 338 -7.72 -16.38 -8.88
N TRP A 339 -8.96 -16.68 -8.47
CA TRP A 339 -10.04 -17.07 -9.39
C TRP A 339 -10.59 -15.93 -10.26
N TRP A 340 -10.25 -14.66 -9.98
CA TRP A 340 -10.62 -13.53 -10.84
C TRP A 340 -9.79 -13.46 -12.13
N SER A 341 -8.64 -14.14 -12.20
CA SER A 341 -7.75 -14.18 -13.39
C SER A 341 -8.47 -14.52 -14.71
N ARG A 342 -9.53 -15.35 -14.65
CA ARG A 342 -10.35 -15.74 -15.80
C ARG A 342 -11.05 -14.59 -16.53
N TYR A 343 -11.15 -13.42 -15.91
CA TYR A 343 -11.82 -12.24 -16.47
C TYR A 343 -10.87 -11.32 -17.24
N GLY A 344 -9.57 -11.59 -17.23
CA GLY A 344 -8.57 -10.82 -17.98
C GLY A 344 -8.03 -9.61 -17.21
N HIS A 345 -7.55 -8.62 -17.99
CA HIS A 345 -6.78 -7.47 -17.52
C HIS A 345 -7.19 -6.12 -18.17
N GLN A 346 -8.28 -6.12 -18.96
CA GLN A 346 -8.75 -4.97 -19.75
C GLN A 346 -9.92 -4.19 -19.11
N GLY A 347 -10.25 -4.43 -17.83
CA GLY A 347 -11.34 -3.72 -17.16
C GLY A 347 -12.71 -3.90 -17.83
N LEU A 348 -12.95 -5.04 -18.48
CA LEU A 348 -14.23 -5.38 -19.11
C LEU A 348 -15.25 -5.87 -18.08
N SER A 349 -16.53 -5.55 -18.30
CA SER A 349 -17.61 -5.98 -17.42
C SER A 349 -18.21 -7.34 -17.80
N PHE A 350 -18.53 -8.12 -16.78
CA PHE A 350 -19.21 -9.41 -16.84
C PHE A 350 -20.53 -9.40 -16.06
N THR A 351 -21.01 -8.22 -15.63
CA THR A 351 -22.32 -8.05 -14.99
C THR A 351 -23.45 -8.56 -15.90
N ALA A 352 -24.49 -9.14 -15.31
CA ALA A 352 -25.70 -9.50 -16.02
C ALA A 352 -26.59 -8.28 -16.39
N ASP A 353 -26.27 -7.07 -15.90
CA ASP A 353 -26.91 -5.83 -16.37
C ASP A 353 -26.66 -5.61 -17.87
N LYS A 354 -27.75 -5.56 -18.63
CA LYS A 354 -27.74 -5.41 -20.10
C LYS A 354 -27.46 -3.98 -20.57
N THR A 355 -27.51 -2.99 -19.68
CA THR A 355 -27.22 -1.58 -20.01
C THR A 355 -25.73 -1.29 -20.09
N ILE A 356 -24.90 -2.13 -19.45
CA ILE A 356 -23.44 -2.01 -19.40
C ILE A 356 -22.82 -2.77 -20.59
N PRO A 357 -22.08 -2.10 -21.49
CA PRO A 357 -21.41 -2.77 -22.60
C PRO A 357 -20.39 -3.82 -22.12
N LYS A 358 -20.22 -4.90 -22.89
CA LYS A 358 -19.28 -6.00 -22.56
C LYS A 358 -17.95 -5.91 -23.32
N ASN A 359 -17.83 -4.91 -24.18
CA ASN A 359 -16.68 -4.60 -25.03
C ASN A 359 -16.18 -3.15 -24.79
N GLU A 360 -16.54 -2.57 -23.65
CA GLU A 360 -16.04 -1.28 -23.16
C GLU A 360 -15.20 -1.55 -21.91
N GLU A 361 -14.03 -0.92 -21.84
CA GLU A 361 -13.12 -0.98 -20.68
C GLU A 361 -13.57 -0.02 -19.57
N GLY A 362 -12.86 0.00 -18.43
CA GLY A 362 -13.15 0.94 -17.34
C GLY A 362 -14.36 0.57 -16.48
N HIS A 363 -14.78 -0.71 -16.52
CA HIS A 363 -15.91 -1.26 -15.77
C HIS A 363 -15.48 -2.30 -14.74
N PRO A 364 -16.21 -2.42 -13.60
CA PRO A 364 -16.01 -3.53 -12.69
C PRO A 364 -16.48 -4.85 -13.32
N ILE A 365 -15.94 -5.97 -12.85
CA ILE A 365 -16.32 -7.32 -13.32
C ILE A 365 -17.81 -7.56 -13.08
N ILE A 366 -18.32 -7.21 -11.89
CA ILE A 366 -19.74 -7.27 -11.50
C ILE A 366 -20.06 -6.15 -10.51
N HIS A 367 -21.35 -5.83 -10.33
CA HIS A 367 -21.83 -4.83 -9.38
C HIS A 367 -21.92 -5.40 -7.95
N GLN A 368 -20.79 -5.76 -7.34
CA GLN A 368 -20.76 -6.41 -6.02
C GLN A 368 -19.52 -6.09 -5.19
N PHE A 369 -19.71 -5.79 -3.90
CA PHE A 369 -18.65 -5.73 -2.91
C PHE A 369 -18.18 -7.13 -2.48
N THR A 370 -16.87 -7.31 -2.37
CA THR A 370 -16.24 -8.55 -1.91
C THR A 370 -15.24 -8.34 -0.78
N ARG A 371 -15.08 -9.38 0.05
CA ARG A 371 -13.96 -9.54 0.99
C ARG A 371 -12.89 -10.52 0.45
N SER A 372 -13.12 -11.11 -0.73
CA SER A 372 -12.14 -11.88 -1.52
C SER A 372 -11.46 -10.95 -2.53
N VAL A 373 -10.64 -10.02 -2.02
CA VAL A 373 -9.94 -9.01 -2.82
C VAL A 373 -8.59 -9.59 -3.29
N PRO A 374 -8.32 -9.67 -4.61
CA PRO A 374 -7.05 -10.17 -5.12
C PRO A 374 -5.93 -9.15 -4.93
N SER A 375 -4.67 -9.60 -4.91
CA SER A 375 -3.50 -8.72 -4.83
C SER A 375 -3.41 -7.76 -6.02
N SER A 376 -3.87 -8.18 -7.20
CA SER A 376 -3.97 -7.32 -8.39
C SER A 376 -4.82 -6.06 -8.15
N GLN A 377 -5.85 -6.10 -7.30
CA GLN A 377 -6.57 -4.87 -6.91
C GLN A 377 -5.71 -3.91 -6.09
N CYS A 378 -4.89 -4.43 -5.17
CA CYS A 378 -3.96 -3.61 -4.40
C CYS A 378 -2.87 -3.00 -5.29
N MET A 379 -2.42 -3.73 -6.32
CA MET A 379 -1.29 -3.30 -7.15
C MET A 379 -1.53 -2.00 -7.92
N ASN A 380 -2.77 -1.69 -8.35
CA ASN A 380 -3.14 -0.40 -8.95
C ASN A 380 -2.57 0.81 -8.18
N CYS A 381 -2.47 0.73 -6.85
CA CYS A 381 -1.92 1.79 -6.00
C CYS A 381 -0.50 1.51 -5.46
N HIS A 382 -0.06 0.24 -5.43
CA HIS A 382 1.17 -0.20 -4.75
C HIS A 382 2.35 -0.51 -5.68
N MET A 383 2.14 -0.45 -6.99
CA MET A 383 3.19 -0.66 -8.01
C MET A 383 4.06 0.56 -8.32
N HIS A 384 3.60 1.78 -7.99
CA HIS A 384 4.25 3.02 -8.47
C HIS A 384 5.09 3.78 -7.42
N GLN A 385 4.96 3.39 -6.15
CA GLN A 385 5.43 4.17 -5.01
C GLN A 385 6.95 4.02 -4.81
N GLY A 386 7.78 4.95 -5.26
CA GLY A 386 9.26 4.81 -5.20
C GLY A 386 9.83 4.40 -3.82
N ASN A 387 9.20 4.82 -2.72
CA ASN A 387 9.64 4.50 -1.35
C ASN A 387 8.87 3.32 -0.71
N LEU A 388 7.82 2.81 -1.34
CA LEU A 388 6.96 1.73 -0.82
C LEU A 388 6.73 0.57 -1.80
N PHE A 389 7.35 0.61 -2.98
CA PHE A 389 7.21 -0.34 -4.10
C PHE A 389 7.02 -1.79 -3.63
N VAL A 390 5.78 -2.30 -3.71
CA VAL A 390 5.36 -3.64 -3.22
C VAL A 390 5.34 -4.68 -4.34
N ASN A 391 5.63 -4.26 -5.58
CA ASN A 391 5.79 -5.15 -6.74
C ASN A 391 6.76 -6.35 -6.52
N PRO A 392 7.78 -6.28 -5.64
CA PRO A 392 8.60 -7.44 -5.30
C PRO A 392 7.83 -8.59 -4.64
N TYR A 393 6.66 -8.34 -4.02
CA TYR A 393 5.74 -9.39 -3.55
C TYR A 393 5.32 -10.32 -4.70
N LEU A 394 5.02 -9.74 -5.86
CA LEU A 394 4.72 -10.47 -7.09
C LEU A 394 5.98 -11.04 -7.78
N GLY A 395 7.19 -10.72 -7.28
CA GLY A 395 8.45 -11.09 -7.89
C GLY A 395 8.82 -10.24 -9.12
N TYR A 396 8.36 -8.99 -9.18
CA TYR A 396 8.59 -8.09 -10.32
C TYR A 396 9.23 -6.76 -9.90
N THR A 397 10.04 -6.20 -10.79
CA THR A 397 10.56 -4.82 -10.69
C THR A 397 10.26 -4.05 -11.98
N TRP A 398 10.43 -2.72 -11.99
CA TRP A 398 10.34 -1.95 -13.25
C TRP A 398 11.34 -2.49 -14.28
N TRP A 399 10.93 -2.55 -15.55
CA TRP A 399 11.84 -2.87 -16.64
C TRP A 399 12.95 -1.81 -16.75
N ASP A 400 14.12 -2.26 -17.18
CA ASP A 400 15.35 -1.46 -17.31
C ASP A 400 15.41 -0.65 -18.61
N GLN A 401 14.43 -0.83 -19.51
CA GLN A 401 14.35 -0.23 -20.84
C GLN A 401 15.44 -0.69 -21.83
N GLU A 402 16.19 -1.75 -21.50
CA GLU A 402 17.31 -2.25 -22.32
C GLU A 402 17.19 -3.76 -22.61
N THR A 403 16.85 -4.56 -21.60
CA THR A 403 16.79 -6.03 -21.70
C THR A 403 15.69 -6.48 -22.66
N ASP A 404 16.05 -7.29 -23.66
CA ASP A 404 15.20 -7.70 -24.80
C ASP A 404 14.54 -6.51 -25.55
N GLY A 405 15.21 -5.34 -25.56
CA GLY A 405 14.71 -4.11 -26.16
C GLY A 405 14.41 -4.20 -27.66
N GLU A 406 14.93 -5.19 -28.40
CA GLU A 406 14.64 -5.36 -29.83
C GLU A 406 13.17 -5.65 -30.15
N PHE A 407 12.37 -6.06 -29.15
CA PHE A 407 10.92 -6.24 -29.25
C PHE A 407 10.13 -4.99 -28.82
N MET A 408 10.71 -4.19 -27.91
CA MET A 408 10.06 -3.05 -27.26
C MET A 408 10.24 -1.72 -27.99
N TYR A 409 11.24 -1.61 -28.87
CA TYR A 409 11.48 -0.43 -29.71
C TYR A 409 11.19 -0.69 -31.19
N PRO A 410 10.72 0.31 -31.95
CA PRO A 410 10.52 0.18 -33.39
C PRO A 410 11.85 -0.04 -34.11
N LYS A 411 11.86 -0.92 -35.14
CA LYS A 411 13.06 -1.28 -35.92
C LYS A 411 13.76 -0.09 -36.60
N LYS A 412 13.08 1.06 -36.72
CA LYS A 412 13.65 2.35 -37.09
C LYS A 412 13.38 3.33 -35.95
N GLN A 413 14.44 4.01 -35.48
CA GLN A 413 14.36 5.01 -34.40
C GLN A 413 13.20 5.99 -34.61
N HIS A 414 12.25 6.00 -33.68
CA HIS A 414 11.24 7.04 -33.61
C HIS A 414 11.81 8.28 -32.91
N ASN A 415 11.58 9.45 -33.51
CA ASN A 415 12.00 10.76 -32.99
C ASN A 415 10.74 11.61 -32.83
N PRO A 416 10.10 11.57 -31.66
CA PRO A 416 8.79 12.19 -31.46
C PRO A 416 8.88 13.72 -31.58
N THR A 417 7.84 14.29 -32.20
CA THR A 417 7.59 15.73 -32.23
C THR A 417 7.24 16.26 -30.84
N ASP A 418 7.28 17.60 -30.67
CA ASP A 418 6.82 18.26 -29.44
C ASP A 418 5.36 17.88 -29.08
N ALA A 419 4.52 17.57 -30.07
CA ALA A 419 3.13 17.14 -29.86
C ALA A 419 3.01 15.68 -29.40
N GLU A 420 3.75 14.75 -30.02
CA GLU A 420 3.80 13.33 -29.61
C GLU A 420 4.39 13.18 -28.20
N LEU A 421 5.44 13.96 -27.88
CA LEU A 421 6.00 14.03 -26.53
C LEU A 421 4.95 14.46 -25.50
N VAL A 422 4.17 15.51 -25.77
CA VAL A 422 3.10 15.96 -24.87
C VAL A 422 2.04 14.88 -24.73
N GLY A 423 1.54 14.32 -25.85
CA GLY A 423 0.50 13.29 -25.86
C GLY A 423 0.89 12.05 -25.05
N SER A 424 2.10 11.53 -25.28
CA SER A 424 2.63 10.39 -24.52
C SER A 424 2.70 10.70 -23.02
N THR A 425 3.23 11.86 -22.62
CA THR A 425 3.38 12.22 -21.19
C THR A 425 2.07 12.44 -20.41
N MET A 426 0.94 12.57 -21.10
CA MET A 426 -0.40 12.65 -20.47
C MET A 426 -0.97 11.28 -20.12
N ILE A 427 -0.48 10.23 -20.77
CA ILE A 427 -0.93 8.83 -20.66
C ILE A 427 0.09 8.08 -19.80
N ASN A 428 1.34 8.04 -20.23
CA ASN A 428 2.46 7.42 -19.52
C ASN A 428 3.44 8.49 -19.00
N PRO A 429 3.68 8.62 -17.69
CA PRO A 429 4.57 9.64 -17.14
C PRO A 429 6.06 9.41 -17.48
N GLU A 430 6.42 8.22 -17.99
CA GLU A 430 7.77 7.86 -18.42
C GLU A 430 8.18 8.51 -19.73
N ALA A 431 9.26 9.29 -19.70
CA ALA A 431 9.76 9.99 -20.90
C ALA A 431 10.25 9.06 -22.04
N ALA A 432 10.55 7.79 -21.76
CA ALA A 432 11.01 6.81 -22.75
C ALA A 432 9.86 6.22 -23.58
N ALA A 433 8.64 6.14 -23.03
CA ALA A 433 7.45 5.64 -23.72
C ALA A 433 7.24 6.33 -25.07
N ALA A 434 7.43 7.65 -25.14
CA ALA A 434 7.34 8.45 -26.37
C ALA A 434 8.33 8.06 -27.49
N ARG A 435 9.24 7.10 -27.26
CA ARG A 435 10.17 6.54 -28.27
C ARG A 435 10.00 5.04 -28.47
N GLY A 436 9.29 4.37 -27.56
CA GLY A 436 9.09 2.92 -27.53
C GLY A 436 7.69 2.53 -27.99
N SER A 437 7.52 1.25 -28.33
CA SER A 437 6.25 0.70 -28.76
C SER A 437 5.18 0.73 -27.65
N TRP A 438 5.59 0.76 -26.37
CA TRP A 438 4.68 0.81 -25.21
C TRP A 438 4.06 2.19 -24.93
N SER A 439 4.22 3.16 -25.84
CA SER A 439 3.32 4.33 -25.91
C SER A 439 1.98 4.00 -26.59
N ASP A 440 1.91 2.89 -27.34
CA ASP A 440 0.70 2.37 -27.94
C ASP A 440 0.00 1.40 -26.99
N LYS A 441 -1.30 1.59 -26.77
CA LYS A 441 -2.10 0.77 -25.85
C LYS A 441 -2.28 -0.65 -26.39
N ASP A 442 -2.53 -0.83 -27.68
CA ASP A 442 -2.72 -2.16 -28.28
C ASP A 442 -1.43 -2.99 -28.23
N PHE A 443 -0.26 -2.36 -28.25
CA PHE A 443 1.02 -3.02 -27.96
C PHE A 443 1.12 -3.37 -26.47
N LEU A 444 0.86 -2.42 -25.57
CA LEU A 444 0.98 -2.59 -24.13
C LEU A 444 0.07 -3.72 -23.58
N ASP A 445 -1.17 -3.81 -24.05
CA ASP A 445 -2.12 -4.90 -23.77
C ASP A 445 -1.55 -6.31 -24.09
N ARG A 446 -0.50 -6.41 -24.91
CA ARG A 446 0.10 -7.67 -25.37
C ARG A 446 1.59 -7.82 -25.03
N VAL A 447 2.16 -6.96 -24.19
CA VAL A 447 3.59 -7.04 -23.80
C VAL A 447 3.93 -8.39 -23.13
N ALA A 448 3.04 -8.93 -22.30
CA ALA A 448 3.22 -10.26 -21.71
C ALA A 448 3.16 -11.41 -22.73
N GLU A 449 2.59 -11.20 -23.92
CA GLU A 449 2.50 -12.21 -24.98
C GLU A 449 3.83 -12.38 -25.74
N LEU A 450 4.76 -11.43 -25.58
CA LEU A 450 6.13 -11.52 -26.07
C LEU A 450 6.97 -12.55 -25.30
N ASN A 451 6.58 -12.91 -24.07
CA ASN A 451 7.35 -13.76 -23.15
C ASN A 451 7.93 -15.06 -23.74
N PRO A 452 7.25 -15.79 -24.67
CA PRO A 452 7.83 -16.97 -25.32
C PRO A 452 9.02 -16.68 -26.25
N GLU A 453 9.18 -15.44 -26.72
CA GLU A 453 10.24 -15.01 -27.65
C GLU A 453 11.42 -14.31 -26.94
N LEU A 454 11.22 -13.81 -25.72
CA LEU A 454 12.24 -13.11 -24.93
C LEU A 454 13.36 -14.05 -24.47
N LYS A 455 14.61 -13.56 -24.53
CA LYS A 455 15.80 -14.36 -24.20
C LYS A 455 16.33 -14.08 -22.80
N HIS A 456 16.12 -12.88 -22.27
CA HIS A 456 16.80 -12.39 -21.07
C HIS A 456 15.84 -12.03 -19.94
N THR A 457 14.58 -11.74 -20.24
CA THR A 457 13.57 -11.40 -19.23
C THR A 457 12.19 -11.98 -19.50
N GLN A 458 11.25 -11.72 -18.58
CA GLN A 458 9.82 -12.02 -18.72
C GLN A 458 9.03 -10.82 -18.18
N PHE A 459 8.06 -10.30 -18.93
CA PHE A 459 7.21 -9.17 -18.54
C PHE A 459 5.95 -9.59 -17.78
N ALA A 460 5.49 -8.69 -16.92
CA ALA A 460 4.19 -8.77 -16.24
C ALA A 460 3.01 -8.53 -17.20
N ASP A 461 1.82 -8.92 -16.78
CA ASP A 461 0.55 -8.74 -17.51
C ASP A 461 -0.17 -7.41 -17.24
N TYR A 462 0.26 -6.70 -16.18
CA TYR A 462 -0.36 -5.48 -15.68
C TYR A 462 0.60 -4.29 -15.87
N HIS A 463 0.06 -3.15 -16.29
CA HIS A 463 0.83 -2.00 -16.76
C HIS A 463 0.28 -0.67 -16.24
N GLY A 464 0.06 -0.58 -14.93
CA GLY A 464 -0.30 0.67 -14.26
C GLY A 464 0.62 1.84 -14.64
N HIS A 465 -0.01 2.96 -14.96
CA HIS A 465 0.60 4.16 -15.54
C HIS A 465 1.33 3.94 -16.89
N GLY A 466 1.02 2.85 -17.60
CA GLY A 466 1.70 2.46 -18.84
C GLY A 466 3.10 1.87 -18.63
N TRP A 467 3.49 1.59 -17.38
CA TRP A 467 4.84 1.08 -17.09
C TRP A 467 4.96 -0.42 -17.33
N VAL A 468 6.14 -0.83 -17.79
CA VAL A 468 6.49 -2.24 -18.00
C VAL A 468 7.27 -2.76 -16.80
N PHE A 469 6.93 -3.97 -16.35
CA PHE A 469 7.57 -4.63 -15.22
C PHE A 469 8.16 -5.97 -15.66
N ARG A 470 9.35 -6.29 -15.15
CA ARG A 470 10.09 -7.52 -15.45
C ARG A 470 10.21 -8.43 -14.22
N ALA A 471 10.10 -9.73 -14.44
CA ALA A 471 10.24 -10.75 -13.41
C ALA A 471 11.68 -10.86 -12.92
N ILE A 472 11.86 -11.07 -11.62
CA ILE A 472 13.17 -11.33 -11.01
C ILE A 472 13.33 -12.83 -10.79
N PHE A 473 14.41 -13.39 -11.33
CA PHE A 473 14.78 -14.80 -11.18
C PHE A 473 16.00 -14.97 -10.28
N LYS A 474 16.11 -16.14 -9.66
CA LYS A 474 17.25 -16.57 -8.85
C LYS A 474 18.48 -16.78 -9.75
N HIS A 475 19.61 -16.21 -9.35
CA HIS A 475 20.88 -16.30 -10.07
C HIS A 475 22.05 -16.62 -9.13
N ASP A 476 23.12 -17.21 -9.66
CA ASP A 476 24.42 -17.23 -8.97
C ASP A 476 25.15 -15.88 -9.09
N ARG A 477 26.26 -15.71 -8.35
CA ARG A 477 27.10 -14.50 -8.38
C ARG A 477 27.74 -14.17 -9.74
N LYS A 478 27.52 -14.98 -10.77
CA LYS A 478 27.97 -14.76 -12.16
C LYS A 478 26.79 -14.51 -13.12
N GLY A 479 25.55 -14.40 -12.62
CA GLY A 479 24.37 -14.18 -13.43
C GLY A 479 23.83 -15.44 -14.13
N ASN A 480 24.19 -16.65 -13.70
CA ASN A 480 23.58 -17.88 -14.24
C ASN A 480 22.25 -18.14 -13.52
N LEU A 481 21.18 -18.40 -14.26
CA LEU A 481 19.87 -18.80 -13.70
C LEU A 481 19.98 -20.07 -12.87
N LEU A 482 19.26 -20.12 -11.74
CA LEU A 482 19.24 -21.26 -10.83
C LEU A 482 17.83 -21.86 -10.67
N ASP A 483 17.78 -23.18 -10.52
CA ASP A 483 16.59 -23.90 -10.08
C ASP A 483 16.45 -23.89 -8.54
N LEU A 484 15.50 -24.67 -8.02
CA LEU A 484 15.23 -24.79 -6.58
C LEU A 484 16.41 -25.43 -5.82
N ASP A 485 17.15 -26.33 -6.46
CA ASP A 485 18.23 -27.14 -5.89
C ASP A 485 19.63 -26.51 -6.09
N ASP A 486 19.68 -25.24 -6.51
CA ASP A 486 20.91 -24.48 -6.85
C ASP A 486 21.68 -25.01 -8.07
N ASN A 487 21.06 -25.83 -8.93
CA ASN A 487 21.66 -26.20 -10.21
C ASN A 487 21.58 -25.04 -11.20
N LYS A 488 22.60 -24.94 -12.05
CA LYS A 488 22.64 -23.94 -13.13
C LYS A 488 21.78 -24.37 -14.30
N ILE A 489 21.00 -23.43 -14.81
CA ILE A 489 20.22 -23.58 -16.04
C ILE A 489 21.00 -22.89 -17.16
N GLY A 490 21.25 -23.61 -18.26
CA GLY A 490 21.95 -23.11 -19.43
C GLY A 490 21.19 -21.98 -20.14
N ASN A 491 21.91 -20.99 -20.65
CA ASN A 491 21.31 -19.81 -21.28
C ASN A 491 20.47 -20.12 -22.52
N ASP A 492 20.80 -21.21 -23.24
CA ASP A 492 20.10 -21.65 -24.46
C ASP A 492 19.10 -22.79 -24.18
N GLU A 493 18.84 -23.13 -22.90
CA GLU A 493 17.91 -24.22 -22.58
C GLU A 493 16.45 -23.87 -22.91
N PRO A 494 15.72 -24.77 -23.60
CA PRO A 494 14.30 -24.58 -23.84
C PRO A 494 13.49 -24.39 -22.55
N ARG A 495 12.68 -23.33 -22.51
CA ARG A 495 11.84 -22.94 -21.38
C ARG A 495 12.61 -22.71 -20.06
N LYS A 496 13.84 -22.18 -20.12
CA LYS A 496 14.67 -21.88 -18.93
C LYS A 496 13.95 -21.10 -17.83
N PHE A 497 13.11 -20.12 -18.16
CA PHE A 497 12.34 -19.34 -17.17
C PHE A 497 11.25 -20.16 -16.44
N ALA A 498 10.78 -21.28 -17.01
CA ALA A 498 9.88 -22.20 -16.34
C ALA A 498 10.62 -23.20 -15.41
N LYS A 499 11.94 -23.31 -15.54
CA LYS A 499 12.82 -24.07 -14.63
C LYS A 499 13.41 -23.20 -13.53
N ALA A 500 13.71 -21.93 -13.86
CA ALA A 500 14.31 -20.97 -12.95
C ALA A 500 13.34 -20.53 -11.87
N VAL A 501 13.86 -20.26 -10.67
CA VAL A 501 13.03 -19.79 -9.55
C VAL A 501 12.67 -18.32 -9.75
N HIS A 502 11.40 -18.04 -10.03
CA HIS A 502 10.83 -16.69 -9.96
C HIS A 502 10.74 -16.24 -8.49
N LEU A 503 11.49 -15.19 -8.12
CA LEU A 503 11.63 -14.71 -6.74
C LEU A 503 10.46 -13.83 -6.29
N LYS A 504 9.25 -14.38 -6.34
CA LYS A 504 8.08 -13.83 -5.62
C LYS A 504 8.09 -14.26 -4.15
N ASP A 505 7.32 -13.56 -3.31
CA ASP A 505 7.20 -13.91 -1.90
C ASP A 505 6.61 -15.33 -1.74
N VAL A 506 7.16 -16.12 -0.81
CA VAL A 506 6.76 -17.50 -0.55
C VAL A 506 5.27 -17.62 -0.18
N HIS A 507 4.69 -16.60 0.47
CA HIS A 507 3.27 -16.59 0.81
C HIS A 507 2.41 -16.50 -0.46
N LEU A 508 2.78 -15.65 -1.41
CA LEU A 508 2.12 -15.56 -2.72
C LEU A 508 2.32 -16.83 -3.55
N ALA A 509 3.51 -17.44 -3.49
CA ALA A 509 3.78 -18.70 -4.16
C ALA A 509 2.87 -19.84 -3.66
N HIS A 510 2.43 -19.79 -2.39
CA HIS A 510 1.40 -20.67 -1.82
C HIS A 510 -0.05 -20.18 -2.03
N GLY A 511 -0.26 -19.06 -2.72
CA GLY A 511 -1.58 -18.53 -3.10
C GLY A 511 -2.19 -17.50 -2.15
N MET A 512 -1.49 -17.09 -1.09
CA MET A 512 -1.95 -15.99 -0.23
C MET A 512 -2.01 -14.67 -1.02
N GLN A 513 -2.98 -13.83 -0.69
CA GLN A 513 -3.12 -12.48 -1.24
C GLN A 513 -2.76 -11.42 -0.20
N CYS A 514 -2.59 -10.16 -0.61
CA CYS A 514 -2.36 -9.04 0.32
C CYS A 514 -3.40 -9.00 1.47
N GLY A 515 -4.68 -9.25 1.16
CA GLY A 515 -5.78 -9.32 2.13
C GLY A 515 -5.80 -10.57 3.01
N ASP A 516 -4.89 -11.52 2.82
CA ASP A 516 -4.65 -12.65 3.74
C ASP A 516 -3.72 -12.24 4.89
N CYS A 517 -2.80 -11.30 4.68
CA CYS A 517 -1.83 -10.83 5.68
C CYS A 517 -2.15 -9.45 6.28
N HIS A 518 -2.77 -8.55 5.50
CA HIS A 518 -3.25 -7.26 6.01
C HIS A 518 -4.73 -7.37 6.42
N PHE A 519 -4.97 -7.16 7.72
CA PHE A 519 -6.29 -7.26 8.34
C PHE A 519 -6.96 -5.88 8.44
N ASP A 520 -8.06 -5.81 9.20
CA ASP A 520 -8.96 -4.66 9.28
C ASP A 520 -8.23 -3.32 9.50
N VAL A 521 -7.43 -3.18 10.56
CA VAL A 521 -6.71 -1.93 10.86
C VAL A 521 -5.60 -1.61 9.86
N ASP A 522 -4.93 -2.62 9.31
CA ASP A 522 -3.87 -2.42 8.31
C ASP A 522 -4.41 -1.88 6.98
N VAL A 523 -5.68 -2.19 6.66
CA VAL A 523 -6.36 -1.76 5.43
C VAL A 523 -7.20 -0.50 5.66
N HIS A 524 -8.02 -0.46 6.71
CA HIS A 524 -8.94 0.64 6.99
C HIS A 524 -8.34 1.73 7.88
N GLY A 525 -7.22 1.47 8.56
CA GLY A 525 -6.69 2.34 9.61
C GLY A 525 -7.43 2.20 10.94
N ASN A 526 -6.96 2.95 11.94
CA ASN A 526 -7.52 3.04 13.30
C ASN A 526 -8.03 4.46 13.63
N GLY A 527 -8.23 5.31 12.60
CA GLY A 527 -8.61 6.72 12.75
C GLY A 527 -7.46 7.67 13.13
N MET A 528 -6.24 7.18 13.36
CA MET A 528 -5.06 8.01 13.61
C MET A 528 -4.34 8.37 12.30
N LEU A 529 -3.81 9.59 12.24
CA LEU A 529 -2.98 10.04 11.11
C LEU A 529 -1.54 9.53 11.27
N TYR A 530 -0.98 8.93 10.22
CA TYR A 530 0.41 8.44 10.19
C TYR A 530 1.16 8.99 8.97
N GLY A 531 2.45 9.28 9.13
CA GLY A 531 3.30 9.69 8.00
C GLY A 531 3.90 8.51 7.23
N GLU A 532 4.08 7.36 7.89
CA GLU A 532 4.90 6.26 7.40
C GLU A 532 4.14 4.92 7.61
N PRO A 533 4.07 4.03 6.60
CA PRO A 533 3.17 2.88 6.69
C PRO A 533 3.50 1.82 7.73
N ARG A 534 4.77 1.62 8.06
CA ARG A 534 5.15 0.63 9.07
C ARG A 534 4.77 1.14 10.47
N ASN A 535 4.58 2.44 10.68
CA ASN A 535 3.95 2.97 11.89
C ASN A 535 2.45 2.64 11.94
N ALA A 536 1.77 2.57 10.80
CA ALA A 536 0.35 2.25 10.67
C ALA A 536 0.02 0.74 10.60
N THR A 537 1.02 -0.15 10.58
CA THR A 537 0.77 -1.60 10.61
C THR A 537 0.64 -2.17 12.03
N THR A 538 -0.33 -3.07 12.19
CA THR A 538 -0.53 -3.90 13.37
C THR A 538 0.23 -5.22 13.24
N ILE A 539 0.22 -5.87 12.08
CA ILE A 539 0.79 -7.22 11.93
C ILE A 539 2.32 -7.25 11.92
N THR A 540 2.90 -8.28 12.52
CA THR A 540 4.31 -8.63 12.42
C THR A 540 4.50 -10.16 12.30
N CYS A 541 5.69 -10.59 11.87
CA CYS A 541 6.01 -12.01 11.67
C CYS A 541 5.75 -12.88 12.93
N VAL A 542 6.07 -12.36 14.12
CA VAL A 542 5.96 -13.13 15.38
C VAL A 542 4.52 -13.35 15.84
N ASP A 543 3.56 -12.58 15.29
CA ASP A 543 2.16 -12.66 15.67
C ASP A 543 1.47 -13.89 15.06
N CYS A 544 2.05 -14.47 14.00
CA CYS A 544 1.61 -15.73 13.36
C CYS A 544 2.65 -16.87 13.49
N HIS A 545 3.95 -16.57 13.51
CA HIS A 545 5.03 -17.57 13.59
C HIS A 545 5.63 -17.76 14.99
N GLY A 546 5.25 -16.94 15.97
CA GLY A 546 5.83 -16.96 17.32
C GLY A 546 7.32 -16.59 17.38
N THR A 547 7.95 -16.95 18.50
CA THR A 547 9.39 -16.81 18.75
C THR A 547 10.03 -18.19 18.97
N ILE A 548 11.35 -18.21 19.21
CA ILE A 548 12.08 -19.43 19.61
C ILE A 548 11.64 -20.02 20.95
N ASP A 549 10.95 -19.25 21.80
CA ASP A 549 10.55 -19.66 23.15
C ASP A 549 9.03 -19.69 23.36
N LYS A 550 8.23 -19.19 22.41
CA LYS A 550 6.77 -19.05 22.54
C LYS A 550 6.04 -19.21 21.21
N ARG A 551 4.92 -19.94 21.25
CA ARG A 551 3.89 -19.87 20.20
C ARG A 551 3.23 -18.48 20.21
N PRO A 552 2.68 -17.99 19.07
CA PRO A 552 2.00 -16.72 18.99
C PRO A 552 0.73 -16.71 19.83
N THR A 553 0.34 -15.54 20.32
CA THR A 553 -0.97 -15.30 20.94
C THR A 553 -2.05 -14.95 19.92
N LEU A 554 -1.69 -14.75 18.64
CA LEU A 554 -2.53 -14.13 17.60
C LEU A 554 -3.05 -12.72 17.96
N ILE A 555 -2.44 -12.08 18.96
CA ILE A 555 -2.65 -10.65 19.23
C ILE A 555 -1.52 -9.89 18.54
N THR A 556 -1.86 -8.97 17.64
CA THR A 556 -0.87 -8.19 16.88
C THR A 556 0.08 -7.39 17.78
N SER A 557 1.36 -7.29 17.40
CA SER A 557 2.39 -6.61 18.21
C SER A 557 3.08 -5.42 17.52
N GLY A 558 2.60 -5.05 16.32
CA GLY A 558 2.95 -3.83 15.61
C GLY A 558 2.46 -2.56 16.28
N ASN A 559 2.71 -1.43 15.65
CA ASN A 559 2.60 -0.12 16.31
C ASN A 559 1.18 0.46 16.29
N ALA A 560 0.37 0.13 15.27
CA ALA A 560 -0.97 0.70 15.13
C ALA A 560 -2.04 0.09 16.08
N GLY A 561 -1.68 -0.92 16.87
CA GLY A 561 -2.56 -1.50 17.88
C GLY A 561 -2.40 -3.00 18.09
N GLN A 562 -3.05 -3.47 19.15
CA GLN A 562 -3.17 -4.88 19.51
C GLN A 562 -4.57 -5.39 19.14
N ILE A 563 -4.65 -6.24 18.13
CA ILE A 563 -5.86 -6.80 17.55
C ILE A 563 -5.82 -8.31 17.78
N ASP A 564 -6.86 -8.85 18.41
CA ASP A 564 -7.04 -10.29 18.60
C ASP A 564 -7.51 -10.93 17.29
N LEU A 565 -6.57 -11.44 16.50
CA LEU A 565 -6.86 -12.05 15.20
C LEU A 565 -7.58 -13.39 15.32
N LEU A 566 -7.42 -14.11 16.43
CA LEU A 566 -8.09 -15.39 16.65
C LEU A 566 -9.60 -15.21 16.77
N ASN A 567 -10.03 -14.17 17.49
CA ASN A 567 -11.44 -13.94 17.79
C ASN A 567 -12.11 -12.87 16.92
N THR A 568 -11.35 -11.95 16.30
CA THR A 568 -11.93 -10.86 15.47
C THR A 568 -11.69 -11.01 13.96
N SER A 569 -10.70 -11.80 13.53
CA SER A 569 -10.39 -11.95 12.09
C SER A 569 -11.13 -13.13 11.44
N ASN A 570 -11.99 -12.81 10.46
CA ASN A 570 -12.73 -13.78 9.67
C ASN A 570 -12.37 -13.65 8.17
N THR A 571 -12.43 -14.75 7.44
CA THR A 571 -12.50 -14.76 5.97
C THR A 571 -13.96 -14.56 5.52
N PRO A 572 -14.29 -14.61 4.22
CA PRO A 572 -15.68 -14.72 3.76
C PRO A 572 -16.35 -16.06 4.11
N PHE A 573 -15.57 -17.06 4.55
CA PHE A 573 -16.00 -18.46 4.71
C PHE A 573 -16.03 -18.94 6.16
N GLY A 574 -15.36 -18.24 7.08
CA GLY A 574 -15.37 -18.55 8.52
C GLY A 574 -14.25 -17.86 9.30
N ALA A 575 -13.91 -18.42 10.47
CA ALA A 575 -12.77 -17.98 11.28
C ALA A 575 -11.48 -18.06 10.46
N ARG A 576 -10.64 -17.01 10.52
CA ARG A 576 -9.40 -16.97 9.74
C ARG A 576 -8.33 -17.88 10.32
N PHE A 577 -8.20 -17.92 11.64
CA PHE A 577 -7.17 -18.70 12.33
C PHE A 577 -7.81 -19.82 13.16
N VAL A 578 -7.23 -21.02 13.10
CA VAL A 578 -7.70 -22.19 13.86
C VAL A 578 -6.50 -22.97 14.38
N TRP A 579 -6.54 -23.34 15.66
CA TRP A 579 -5.58 -24.28 16.25
C TRP A 579 -6.12 -25.71 16.16
N GLU A 580 -5.33 -26.61 15.57
CA GLU A 580 -5.60 -28.05 15.53
C GLU A 580 -4.48 -28.78 16.29
N GLY A 581 -4.70 -29.00 17.58
CA GLY A 581 -3.64 -29.41 18.50
C GLY A 581 -2.55 -28.33 18.59
N ASN A 582 -1.31 -28.69 18.27
CA ASN A 582 -0.17 -27.76 18.26
C ASN A 582 0.03 -27.04 16.91
N LYS A 583 -0.76 -27.35 15.87
CA LYS A 583 -0.66 -26.75 14.54
C LYS A 583 -1.59 -25.54 14.42
N LEU A 584 -1.06 -24.42 13.96
CA LEU A 584 -1.83 -23.23 13.61
C LEU A 584 -2.15 -23.25 12.12
N TRP A 585 -3.42 -23.10 11.77
CA TRP A 585 -3.91 -22.99 10.40
C TRP A 585 -4.46 -21.59 10.12
N GLN A 586 -4.17 -21.07 8.93
CA GLN A 586 -4.82 -19.90 8.35
C GLN A 586 -5.69 -20.31 7.16
N GLN A 587 -6.91 -19.82 7.12
CA GLN A 587 -7.85 -19.95 6.00
C GLN A 587 -7.65 -18.85 4.96
N SER A 588 -7.84 -19.16 3.68
CA SER A 588 -7.79 -18.18 2.59
C SER A 588 -9.02 -17.27 2.58
N SER A 589 -8.81 -15.99 2.30
CA SER A 589 -9.87 -15.05 1.94
C SER A 589 -10.44 -15.28 0.53
N MET A 590 -9.72 -16.01 -0.34
CA MET A 590 -10.07 -16.23 -1.74
C MET A 590 -10.82 -17.54 -2.01
N SER A 591 -10.61 -18.58 -1.20
CA SER A 591 -11.23 -19.89 -1.36
C SER A 591 -11.54 -20.56 -0.01
N PRO A 592 -12.71 -21.22 0.17
CA PRO A 592 -13.00 -22.01 1.36
C PRO A 592 -12.17 -23.30 1.45
N ASP A 593 -11.65 -23.78 0.31
CA ASP A 593 -10.95 -25.06 0.21
C ASP A 593 -9.43 -24.94 0.45
N ILE A 594 -8.92 -23.70 0.58
CA ILE A 594 -7.49 -23.41 0.74
C ILE A 594 -7.21 -22.95 2.17
N ARG A 595 -6.37 -23.73 2.86
CA ARG A 595 -5.81 -23.39 4.17
C ARG A 595 -4.33 -23.73 4.22
N TRP A 596 -3.57 -22.96 4.99
CA TRP A 596 -2.12 -23.13 5.15
C TRP A 596 -1.79 -23.42 6.60
N GLU A 597 -0.92 -24.39 6.83
CA GLU A 597 -0.27 -24.55 8.14
C GLU A 597 0.77 -23.43 8.27
N ILE A 598 0.73 -22.67 9.37
CA ILE A 598 1.68 -21.60 9.64
C ILE A 598 2.88 -22.20 10.39
N PRO A 599 4.09 -22.26 9.80
CA PRO A 599 5.26 -22.83 10.47
C PRO A 599 5.61 -22.04 11.74
N GLN A 600 5.81 -22.76 12.85
CA GLN A 600 6.04 -22.15 14.16
C GLN A 600 7.53 -22.11 14.48
N THR A 601 8.06 -20.94 14.87
CA THR A 601 9.50 -20.70 15.03
C THR A 601 10.15 -21.67 16.02
N ILE A 602 9.50 -21.91 17.16
CA ILE A 602 9.91 -22.88 18.18
C ILE A 602 10.05 -24.31 17.63
N ASP A 603 9.13 -24.72 16.74
CA ASP A 603 9.13 -26.06 16.13
C ASP A 603 10.25 -26.24 15.09
N THR A 604 10.88 -25.15 14.62
CA THR A 604 12.03 -25.24 13.70
C THR A 604 13.36 -25.47 14.39
N ILE A 605 13.42 -25.28 15.72
CA ILE A 605 14.67 -25.39 16.50
C ILE A 605 14.68 -26.58 17.48
N ASP A 606 13.53 -27.20 17.74
CA ASP A 606 13.40 -28.39 18.58
C ASP A 606 13.77 -29.67 17.79
N PRO A 607 14.83 -30.42 18.16
CA PRO A 607 15.21 -31.66 17.49
C PRO A 607 14.16 -32.79 17.54
N LEU A 608 13.13 -32.67 18.39
CA LEU A 608 12.02 -33.63 18.49
C LEU A 608 10.85 -33.28 17.56
N SER A 609 10.86 -32.11 16.94
CA SER A 609 9.81 -31.63 16.05
C SER A 609 9.96 -32.18 14.62
N SER A 610 8.84 -32.50 13.98
CA SER A 610 8.80 -32.83 12.54
C SER A 610 9.17 -31.66 11.62
N HIS A 611 9.22 -30.43 12.16
CA HIS A 611 9.62 -29.21 11.45
C HIS A 611 11.07 -28.79 11.78
N TYR A 612 11.83 -29.61 12.52
CA TYR A 612 13.22 -29.31 12.88
C TYR A 612 14.07 -28.98 11.65
N ASN A 613 14.80 -27.88 11.71
CA ASN A 613 15.73 -27.47 10.67
C ASN A 613 17.07 -27.08 11.32
N PRO A 614 18.17 -27.83 11.10
CA PRO A 614 19.43 -27.56 11.78
C PRO A 614 20.05 -26.20 11.38
N LYS A 615 19.77 -25.66 10.19
CA LYS A 615 20.18 -24.31 9.81
C LYS A 615 19.39 -23.26 10.61
N SER A 616 18.07 -23.46 10.79
CA SER A 616 17.22 -22.59 11.63
C SER A 616 17.67 -22.65 13.09
N ALA A 617 17.89 -23.85 13.63
CA ALA A 617 18.38 -24.07 14.98
C ALA A 617 19.72 -23.34 15.22
N TYR A 618 20.71 -23.56 14.35
CA TYR A 618 21.99 -22.84 14.41
C TYR A 618 21.80 -21.32 14.37
N ALA A 619 21.14 -20.79 13.34
CA ALA A 619 21.00 -19.36 13.14
C ALA A 619 20.25 -18.66 14.30
N LYS A 620 19.15 -19.24 14.78
CA LYS A 620 18.30 -18.62 15.81
C LYS A 620 18.79 -18.81 17.24
N THR A 621 19.72 -19.74 17.48
CA THR A 621 20.30 -19.99 18.83
C THR A 621 21.78 -19.61 18.95
N LEU A 622 22.41 -19.13 17.87
CA LEU A 622 23.78 -18.61 17.88
C LEU A 622 23.94 -17.49 18.92
N GLN A 623 24.95 -17.61 19.77
CA GLN A 623 25.32 -16.59 20.74
C GLN A 623 26.27 -15.54 20.14
N ARG A 624 26.37 -14.39 20.79
CA ARG A 624 27.22 -13.24 20.38
C ARG A 624 28.72 -13.53 20.37
N ASP A 625 29.15 -14.69 20.87
CA ASP A 625 30.53 -15.17 20.73
C ASP A 625 30.83 -15.75 19.34
N GLY A 626 29.80 -15.93 18.50
CA GLY A 626 29.89 -16.49 17.15
C GLY A 626 30.22 -17.98 17.10
N LYS A 627 30.12 -18.71 18.23
CA LYS A 627 30.55 -20.11 18.35
C LYS A 627 29.56 -20.98 19.10
N THR A 628 28.99 -20.49 20.20
CA THR A 628 28.07 -21.25 21.05
C THR A 628 26.66 -21.17 20.47
N TRP A 629 25.96 -22.30 20.36
CA TRP A 629 24.58 -22.38 19.90
C TRP A 629 23.83 -23.56 20.55
N GLY A 630 22.57 -23.77 20.19
CA GLY A 630 21.70 -24.88 20.61
C GLY A 630 20.98 -24.67 21.94
N SER A 631 21.42 -23.74 22.79
CA SER A 631 20.76 -23.39 24.06
C SER A 631 19.95 -22.11 23.95
N VAL A 632 18.68 -22.15 24.39
CA VAL A 632 17.79 -20.97 24.45
C VAL A 632 17.72 -20.48 25.90
N PRO A 633 18.23 -19.26 26.23
CA PRO A 633 18.06 -18.69 27.55
C PRO A 633 16.58 -18.45 27.89
N THR A 634 16.16 -18.89 29.07
CA THR A 634 14.76 -18.80 29.54
C THR A 634 14.29 -17.36 29.76
N GLU A 635 15.19 -16.47 30.20
CA GLU A 635 14.89 -15.06 30.45
C GLU A 635 15.12 -14.16 29.22
N SER A 636 14.11 -13.34 28.88
CA SER A 636 14.16 -12.41 27.74
C SER A 636 15.33 -11.41 27.79
N LYS A 637 15.64 -10.83 28.97
CA LYS A 637 16.80 -9.93 29.12
C LYS A 637 18.14 -10.66 28.86
N GLN A 638 18.24 -11.92 29.27
CA GLN A 638 19.43 -12.73 28.99
C GLN A 638 19.53 -13.09 27.50
N ARG A 639 18.41 -13.31 26.81
CA ARG A 639 18.41 -13.60 25.36
C ARG A 639 18.92 -12.42 24.52
N CYS A 640 18.38 -11.22 24.68
CA CYS A 640 18.86 -10.05 23.94
C CYS A 640 20.36 -9.79 24.17
N ALA A 641 20.86 -10.07 25.38
CA ALA A 641 22.27 -9.93 25.74
C ALA A 641 23.17 -11.08 25.24
N ARG A 642 22.65 -12.31 25.07
CA ARG A 642 23.45 -13.51 24.71
C ARG A 642 23.30 -13.96 23.28
N LEU A 643 22.10 -13.94 22.70
CA LEU A 643 21.85 -14.38 21.33
C LEU A 643 22.28 -13.29 20.33
N ALA A 644 22.85 -13.74 19.20
CA ALA A 644 23.22 -12.87 18.09
C ALA A 644 21.98 -12.34 17.35
N HIS A 645 20.94 -13.17 17.22
CA HIS A 645 19.76 -12.91 16.38
C HIS A 645 18.43 -12.91 17.16
N ASP A 646 18.41 -12.29 18.34
CA ASP A 646 17.16 -12.15 19.12
C ASP A 646 16.16 -11.19 18.44
N ASN A 647 14.89 -11.60 18.34
CA ASN A 647 13.82 -10.84 17.69
C ASN A 647 13.55 -9.44 18.30
N THR A 648 14.01 -9.18 19.54
CA THR A 648 13.93 -7.85 20.17
C THR A 648 15.04 -6.90 19.69
N ALA A 649 16.09 -7.41 19.05
CA ALA A 649 17.21 -6.64 18.52
C ALA A 649 17.21 -6.51 16.98
N MET A 650 16.56 -7.42 16.25
CA MET A 650 16.49 -7.39 14.78
C MET A 650 15.16 -7.92 14.24
N ASP A 651 14.80 -7.50 13.02
CA ASP A 651 13.63 -8.02 12.31
C ASP A 651 13.90 -9.31 11.53
N CYS A 652 12.95 -10.24 11.56
CA CYS A 652 13.05 -11.55 10.90
C CYS A 652 13.34 -11.44 9.39
N GLN A 653 12.81 -10.41 8.75
CA GLN A 653 13.00 -10.13 7.33
C GLN A 653 14.48 -9.97 6.90
N ILE A 654 15.42 -9.73 7.82
CA ILE A 654 16.86 -9.68 7.49
C ILE A 654 17.37 -11.02 6.94
N CYS A 655 17.01 -12.14 7.55
CA CYS A 655 17.46 -13.47 7.09
C CYS A 655 16.49 -14.12 6.10
N HIS A 656 15.26 -13.60 6.02
CA HIS A 656 14.17 -14.19 5.24
C HIS A 656 13.85 -13.42 3.95
N THR A 657 14.42 -12.23 3.70
CA THR A 657 14.28 -11.48 2.43
C THR A 657 15.11 -12.14 1.33
N SER A 658 14.50 -12.57 0.22
CA SER A 658 15.24 -13.21 -0.88
C SER A 658 16.00 -12.24 -1.79
N TRP A 659 15.50 -11.01 -1.94
CA TRP A 659 16.12 -9.89 -2.66
C TRP A 659 15.50 -8.56 -2.20
N ALA A 660 16.21 -7.44 -2.32
CA ALA A 660 15.74 -6.13 -1.89
C ALA A 660 15.95 -5.06 -2.97
N THR A 661 14.86 -4.56 -3.57
CA THR A 661 14.94 -3.49 -4.58
C THR A 661 15.44 -2.18 -3.98
N SER A 662 16.67 -1.79 -4.33
CA SER A 662 17.21 -0.45 -4.08
C SER A 662 17.14 0.40 -5.34
N CYS A 663 16.70 1.67 -5.20
CA CYS A 663 16.52 2.60 -6.31
C CYS A 663 17.52 3.76 -6.21
N PHE A 664 18.49 3.82 -7.11
CA PHE A 664 19.48 4.90 -7.19
C PHE A 664 19.20 5.79 -8.40
N GLY A 665 18.81 7.04 -8.15
CA GLY A 665 18.38 7.97 -9.19
C GLY A 665 16.86 8.15 -9.25
N CYS A 666 16.47 9.27 -9.86
CA CYS A 666 15.13 9.63 -10.31
C CYS A 666 15.27 11.03 -10.95
N HIS A 667 15.19 11.15 -12.26
CA HIS A 667 15.39 12.43 -12.92
C HIS A 667 14.06 13.18 -13.12
N LEU A 668 13.96 14.35 -12.52
CA LEU A 668 12.84 15.29 -12.64
C LEU A 668 13.25 16.53 -13.46
N PRO A 669 13.14 16.49 -14.80
CA PRO A 669 13.40 17.65 -15.65
C PRO A 669 12.17 18.57 -15.71
N MET A 670 12.26 19.73 -15.05
CA MET A 670 11.31 20.83 -15.21
C MET A 670 11.52 21.53 -16.55
N LYS A 671 10.44 21.79 -17.29
CA LYS A 671 10.39 22.61 -18.51
C LYS A 671 9.38 23.73 -18.36
N ALA A 672 9.82 24.97 -18.60
CA ALA A 672 8.97 26.13 -18.65
C ALA A 672 8.15 26.20 -19.96
N ASN A 673 7.08 26.99 -19.95
CA ASN A 673 6.11 27.21 -21.03
C ASN A 673 5.33 25.99 -21.56
N GLN A 674 5.53 24.79 -21.00
CA GLN A 674 4.67 23.64 -21.30
C GLN A 674 3.37 23.73 -20.48
N ARG A 675 2.24 23.83 -21.17
CA ARG A 675 0.91 24.00 -20.55
C ARG A 675 0.32 22.65 -20.16
N VAL A 676 0.20 22.38 -18.85
CA VAL A 676 -0.30 21.09 -18.32
C VAL A 676 -1.20 21.33 -17.10
N PRO A 677 -2.39 20.70 -17.00
CA PRO A 677 -3.23 20.75 -15.80
C PRO A 677 -2.52 20.15 -14.58
N GLN A 678 -2.99 20.52 -13.38
CA GLN A 678 -2.63 19.83 -12.15
C GLN A 678 -3.52 18.60 -11.97
N ASN A 679 -2.99 17.51 -11.41
CA ASN A 679 -3.77 16.27 -11.22
C ASN A 679 -4.53 16.25 -9.88
N LYS A 680 -4.35 17.28 -9.05
CA LYS A 680 -4.84 17.38 -7.67
C LYS A 680 -5.62 18.66 -7.42
N PHE A 681 -6.35 18.69 -6.31
CA PHE A 681 -7.02 19.89 -5.79
C PHE A 681 -7.92 20.54 -6.85
N GLU A 682 -7.64 21.78 -7.25
CA GLU A 682 -8.49 22.54 -8.18
C GLU A 682 -8.27 22.16 -9.66
N GLY A 683 -7.21 21.42 -10.00
CA GLY A 683 -6.90 21.01 -11.37
C GLY A 683 -6.42 22.15 -12.30
N VAL A 684 -6.02 23.30 -11.75
CA VAL A 684 -5.68 24.50 -12.53
C VAL A 684 -4.58 24.22 -13.55
N THR A 685 -4.76 24.74 -14.77
CA THR A 685 -3.75 24.66 -15.83
C THR A 685 -2.77 25.83 -15.76
N ASP A 686 -1.51 25.54 -15.49
CA ASP A 686 -0.40 26.50 -15.54
C ASP A 686 0.63 26.14 -16.63
N ARG A 687 1.77 26.85 -16.67
CA ARG A 687 2.78 26.82 -17.76
C ARG A 687 4.14 26.22 -17.38
N ASN A 688 4.21 25.37 -16.35
CA ASN A 688 5.41 24.59 -16.06
C ASN A 688 5.08 23.08 -16.01
N PHE A 689 5.99 22.23 -16.48
CA PHE A 689 5.82 20.78 -16.43
C PHE A 689 7.10 20.07 -16.00
N THR A 690 6.94 18.94 -15.30
CA THR A 690 8.04 18.05 -14.91
C THR A 690 7.64 16.64 -15.28
N THR A 691 8.38 15.98 -16.17
CA THR A 691 8.17 14.55 -16.45
C THR A 691 8.82 13.68 -15.37
N TYR A 692 8.40 12.42 -15.28
CA TYR A 692 9.14 11.41 -14.55
C TYR A 692 10.07 10.70 -15.53
N ASN A 693 11.37 11.01 -15.49
CA ASN A 693 12.35 10.29 -16.30
C ASN A 693 13.11 9.30 -15.40
N PRO A 694 12.82 7.98 -15.50
CA PRO A 694 13.49 6.99 -14.67
C PRO A 694 14.92 6.71 -15.15
N GLN A 695 15.80 7.68 -14.99
CA GLN A 695 17.25 7.48 -14.96
C GLN A 695 17.63 6.85 -13.61
N VAL A 696 17.14 5.63 -13.38
CA VAL A 696 17.24 4.93 -12.10
C VAL A 696 17.95 3.60 -12.32
N VAL A 697 19.08 3.40 -11.64
CA VAL A 697 19.61 2.05 -11.45
C VAL A 697 18.76 1.38 -10.37
N ARG A 698 18.04 0.33 -10.75
CA ARG A 698 17.25 -0.51 -9.84
C ARG A 698 17.83 -1.91 -9.84
N ASP A 699 18.36 -2.30 -8.70
CA ASP A 699 19.05 -3.58 -8.55
C ASP A 699 18.79 -4.18 -7.16
N ASP A 700 19.13 -5.45 -6.99
CA ASP A 700 19.16 -6.11 -5.70
C ASP A 700 20.40 -5.67 -4.92
N VAL A 701 20.20 -4.71 -4.01
CA VAL A 701 21.27 -4.22 -3.13
C VAL A 701 20.82 -4.34 -1.69
N PHE A 702 21.18 -5.47 -1.08
CA PHE A 702 20.89 -5.79 0.30
C PHE A 702 21.77 -4.96 1.25
N MET A 703 21.14 -4.18 2.14
CA MET A 703 21.83 -3.35 3.13
C MET A 703 21.16 -3.50 4.49
N LEU A 704 21.95 -3.38 5.56
CA LEU A 704 21.47 -3.41 6.94
C LEU A 704 21.65 -2.05 7.61
N GLY A 705 20.69 -1.67 8.43
CA GLY A 705 20.73 -0.46 9.25
C GLY A 705 19.88 -0.58 10.50
N ILE A 706 19.76 0.52 11.22
CA ILE A 706 18.95 0.62 12.44
C ILE A 706 17.63 1.32 12.09
N ASP A 707 16.51 0.71 12.48
CA ASP A 707 15.18 1.27 12.25
C ASP A 707 14.87 2.44 13.21
N GLY A 708 13.78 3.16 12.98
CA GLY A 708 13.37 4.28 13.81
C GLY A 708 12.90 3.88 15.21
N THR A 709 12.74 4.90 16.08
CA THR A 709 12.23 4.77 17.46
C THR A 709 10.93 3.96 17.54
N VAL A 710 10.00 4.15 16.58
CA VAL A 710 8.71 3.46 16.51
C VAL A 710 8.86 1.94 16.33
N LYS A 711 9.96 1.49 15.71
CA LYS A 711 10.33 0.06 15.57
C LYS A 711 11.42 -0.37 16.56
N LYS A 712 11.58 0.41 17.64
CA LYS A 712 12.43 0.14 18.81
C LYS A 712 13.93 0.08 18.49
N ASN A 713 14.37 0.79 17.45
CA ASN A 713 15.78 0.83 17.00
C ASN A 713 16.36 -0.57 16.73
N ARG A 714 15.53 -1.50 16.23
CA ARG A 714 15.97 -2.82 15.82
C ARG A 714 16.74 -2.75 14.51
N MET A 715 17.62 -3.72 14.27
CA MET A 715 18.23 -3.87 12.95
C MET A 715 17.15 -4.24 11.93
N ALA A 716 17.18 -3.60 10.77
CA ALA A 716 16.29 -3.86 9.64
C ALA A 716 17.06 -3.82 8.31
N VAL A 717 16.47 -4.39 7.25
CA VAL A 717 16.90 -4.11 5.88
C VAL A 717 16.63 -2.64 5.57
N ILE A 718 17.61 -1.95 4.99
CA ILE A 718 17.47 -0.58 4.50
C ILE A 718 17.63 -0.57 2.98
N ARG A 719 17.08 0.45 2.30
CA ARG A 719 17.30 0.68 0.88
C ARG A 719 17.53 2.14 0.55
N SER A 720 18.23 2.39 -0.56
CA SER A 720 18.19 3.70 -1.21
C SER A 720 16.77 3.96 -1.73
N SER A 721 16.19 5.08 -1.33
CA SER A 721 14.79 5.44 -1.57
C SER A 721 14.68 6.55 -2.63
N SER A 722 15.13 6.23 -3.85
CA SER A 722 15.09 7.08 -5.04
C SER A 722 15.69 8.48 -4.84
N ALA A 723 17.03 8.52 -4.78
CA ALA A 723 17.81 9.74 -4.90
C ALA A 723 17.37 10.60 -6.11
N VAL A 724 16.67 11.71 -5.86
CA VAL A 724 16.20 12.59 -6.94
C VAL A 724 17.34 13.45 -7.46
N VAL A 725 17.43 13.55 -8.79
CA VAL A 725 18.22 14.57 -9.49
C VAL A 725 17.27 15.48 -10.28
N VAL A 726 17.49 16.78 -10.20
CA VAL A 726 16.62 17.80 -10.80
C VAL A 726 17.30 18.50 -11.96
N SER A 727 16.53 18.87 -12.97
CA SER A 727 16.95 19.76 -14.06
C SER A 727 15.91 20.86 -14.26
N SER A 728 16.32 22.02 -14.78
CA SER A 728 15.39 23.10 -15.13
C SER A 728 15.75 23.71 -16.49
N GLN A 729 14.77 23.69 -17.39
CA GLN A 729 14.82 24.31 -18.71
C GLN A 729 13.92 25.56 -18.72
N ASN A 730 14.48 26.70 -19.12
CA ASN A 730 13.79 27.98 -19.12
C ASN A 730 12.91 28.19 -20.37
N ALA A 731 12.26 29.37 -20.43
CA ALA A 731 11.39 29.77 -21.54
C ALA A 731 12.07 29.80 -22.92
N ASN A 732 13.39 30.02 -22.98
CA ASN A 732 14.20 30.04 -24.20
C ASN A 732 14.70 28.63 -24.61
N ARG A 733 14.25 27.58 -23.91
CA ARG A 733 14.73 26.19 -24.03
C ARG A 733 16.18 25.97 -23.56
N GLU A 734 16.75 26.89 -22.80
CA GLU A 734 18.10 26.78 -22.22
C GLU A 734 18.06 25.97 -20.91
N TRP A 735 18.98 25.03 -20.72
CA TRP A 735 19.13 24.32 -19.44
C TRP A 735 19.87 25.20 -18.43
N VAL A 736 19.14 25.70 -17.44
CA VAL A 736 19.69 26.45 -16.30
C VAL A 736 20.57 25.55 -15.43
N TYR A 737 20.15 24.30 -15.27
CA TYR A 737 20.93 23.22 -14.68
C TYR A 737 20.42 21.86 -15.18
N SER A 738 21.33 20.89 -15.19
CA SER A 738 21.07 19.50 -15.60
C SER A 738 21.53 18.53 -14.52
N GLN A 739 20.68 17.54 -14.22
CA GLN A 739 20.89 16.40 -13.33
C GLN A 739 21.60 16.74 -12.01
N GLN A 740 21.16 17.81 -11.34
CA GLN A 740 21.74 18.22 -10.06
C GLN A 740 21.18 17.37 -8.92
N GLN A 741 22.08 16.78 -8.14
CA GLN A 741 21.74 16.09 -6.89
C GLN A 741 21.22 17.10 -5.87
N THR A 742 20.11 16.75 -5.21
CA THR A 742 19.53 17.57 -4.14
C THR A 742 20.23 17.34 -2.79
N PHE A 743 20.00 18.26 -1.85
CA PHE A 743 20.33 18.09 -0.44
C PHE A 743 19.05 18.11 0.40
N SER A 744 19.03 17.34 1.48
CA SER A 744 17.98 17.39 2.51
C SER A 744 18.00 18.73 3.25
N SER A 745 16.90 19.08 3.94
CA SER A 745 16.82 20.37 4.64
C SER A 745 17.81 20.54 5.81
N GLU A 746 18.41 19.46 6.31
CA GLU A 746 19.51 19.52 7.30
C GLU A 746 20.91 19.63 6.66
N GLY A 747 21.01 19.63 5.32
CA GLY A 747 22.25 19.79 4.56
C GLY A 747 22.96 18.47 4.18
N TYR A 748 22.41 17.31 4.55
CA TYR A 748 22.90 16.02 4.07
C TYR A 748 22.52 15.78 2.60
N SER A 749 23.22 14.85 1.94
CA SER A 749 22.86 14.36 0.60
C SER A 749 21.37 13.99 0.51
N GLY A 750 20.71 14.35 -0.59
CA GLY A 750 19.32 13.95 -0.87
C GLY A 750 19.15 12.46 -1.21
N GLN A 751 20.25 11.71 -1.24
CA GLN A 751 20.24 10.24 -1.31
C GLN A 751 19.85 9.65 0.05
N ALA A 752 18.55 9.55 0.30
CA ALA A 752 18.02 9.02 1.55
C ALA A 752 17.97 7.49 1.57
N PHE A 753 18.38 6.92 2.70
CA PHE A 753 18.23 5.51 3.01
C PHE A 753 17.13 5.35 4.05
N ASN A 754 16.15 4.47 3.78
CA ASN A 754 15.06 4.19 4.70
C ASN A 754 15.02 2.70 5.02
N PRO A 755 14.70 2.33 6.28
CA PRO A 755 14.33 0.96 6.63
C PRO A 755 13.09 0.52 5.85
N HIS A 756 13.10 -0.72 5.38
CA HIS A 756 12.17 -1.24 4.39
C HIS A 756 11.89 -2.71 4.66
N PHE A 757 10.65 -3.14 4.42
CA PHE A 757 10.31 -4.55 4.29
C PHE A 757 10.11 -4.83 2.78
N PRO A 758 10.98 -5.62 2.14
CA PRO A 758 10.91 -5.85 0.70
C PRO A 758 9.70 -6.64 0.21
N HIS A 759 9.01 -7.38 1.09
CA HIS A 759 7.96 -8.33 0.70
C HIS A 759 8.49 -9.40 -0.29
N THR A 760 9.66 -9.97 -0.03
CA THR A 760 10.29 -11.02 -0.86
C THR A 760 10.63 -12.25 0.00
N THR A 761 9.77 -12.56 0.96
CA THR A 761 10.02 -13.53 2.03
C THR A 761 10.26 -14.93 1.45
N SER A 762 11.24 -15.65 2.00
CA SER A 762 11.65 -16.99 1.59
C SER A 762 11.74 -17.96 2.78
N SER A 763 11.36 -19.22 2.52
CA SER A 763 11.49 -20.35 3.45
C SER A 763 12.92 -20.88 3.54
N VAL A 764 13.68 -20.80 2.45
CA VAL A 764 15.14 -20.93 2.44
C VAL A 764 15.73 -19.53 2.69
N GLY A 765 16.20 -19.30 3.92
CA GLY A 765 16.92 -18.07 4.26
C GLY A 765 18.14 -17.90 3.34
N THR A 766 18.34 -16.67 2.86
CA THR A 766 19.29 -16.30 1.79
C THR A 766 20.67 -15.89 2.31
N THR A 767 20.91 -16.05 3.61
CA THR A 767 22.16 -15.75 4.32
C THR A 767 22.88 -17.03 4.74
#